data_AF-A0A2D4JZU1-F1
#
_entry.id   AF-A0A2D4JZU1-F1
#
_cell.length_a   1.000
_cell.length_b   1.000
_cell.length_c   1.000
_cell.angle_alpha   90.00
_cell.angle_beta   90.00
_cell.angle_gamma   90.00
#
_symmetry.space_group_name_H-M   'P 1'
#
loop_
_entity.id
_entity.type
_entity.pdbx_description
1 polymer ?
#
loop_
_entity_poly.entity_id
_entity_poly.type
_entity_poly.pdbx_seq_one_letter_code
_entity_poly.pdbx_strand_id
1 'polypeptide(L)'
;IQRPTGTFSINFIGGFTSYYDNITNIAVKLEPRGGAKHAVMLNCHFDSLPNTTGASDDAISCSVMLEILHTLSKSSEALQQSVIFLFNGAEESILQASHGFITQHPWAKSVKAFINLEAAGVGGKELVFQTGPENPWLVQAYISAAKHPFGSIVAQEVFQSGVIPADTDFRIYRDFGNVPGIDLAFIENGYIYHTKYDTVDRILTDSIQRAGDNILAVLKYLAKSDISTKSQEYRHGNVVFFDVLGMFILAYPARVGAIMNCIIASAAMLYLGKKVLQPRKRAINYLKEFAIALGFILLGFFVTLTGILLVAVFISLIGQSLCWYTHYYVSYFLYGSAALATLIFVHTLAKNFYYKHANEQFLGELFFDVPLALWSVSGVLLTCRGISSAFLCAMWVAFALLTKLMTYKELKEKGATMKFVTVYLLGMFIPYLYLIYLIRLVFEMLIPIMGRSGSEVPPDVVMGIFIVVVCIVLSSYLLSFIYLSRSTKMTLISLTTIFIVTFILVCSGIFFPFSSDLAVPRPKRMLLQHLNRRFHSLDGHLEKSDSGIWINGMDYSGISLITPHLPELNDSIAATCEEGSPLCGFPWILPVNSFFGKTWYLPAPAITPRNPVRFQLLSKEQTQWDSTKLTFEVIGSSHMALYLRLHQGSTLSTWSLGNGTPVVNSLNGDYFVYYTHGLHARPWHFWIELKASDKSTKGMVTLALVNHYFFGEDQMSSQLHALLERFPSWICPLSWTSTYDQFIF
;
A
#
# COMPACT_ATOMS: atom_id res chain seq x y z
N ILE A 1 -7.59 -2.66 -31.56
CA ILE A 1 -7.91 -1.48 -30.72
C ILE A 1 -9.35 -1.64 -30.27
N GLN A 2 -9.58 -1.64 -28.96
CA GLN A 2 -10.91 -1.63 -28.36
C GLN A 2 -11.14 -0.25 -27.75
N ARG A 3 -12.37 0.26 -27.86
CA ARG A 3 -12.77 1.47 -27.16
C ARG A 3 -14.02 1.26 -26.32
N PRO A 4 -13.89 0.71 -25.10
CA PRO A 4 -15.04 0.36 -24.30
C PRO A 4 -15.66 1.60 -23.63
N THR A 5 -16.96 1.51 -23.37
CA THR A 5 -17.74 2.44 -22.53
C THR A 5 -18.41 1.60 -21.47
N GLY A 6 -18.36 2.03 -20.22
CA GLY A 6 -18.88 1.22 -19.13
C GLY A 6 -18.74 1.88 -17.77
N THR A 7 -19.13 1.14 -16.75
CA THR A 7 -19.12 1.61 -15.37
C THR A 7 -19.04 0.43 -14.42
N PHE A 8 -18.43 0.66 -13.27
CA PHE A 8 -18.38 -0.27 -12.16
C PHE A 8 -18.22 0.49 -10.85
N SER A 9 -18.61 -0.14 -9.76
CA SER A 9 -18.33 0.38 -8.42
C SER A 9 -17.13 -0.33 -7.85
N ILE A 10 -16.26 0.41 -7.17
CA ILE A 10 -15.08 -0.12 -6.51
C ILE A 10 -15.12 0.25 -5.05
N ASN A 11 -14.86 -0.72 -4.17
CA ASN A 11 -14.62 -0.45 -2.76
C ASN A 11 -13.13 -0.18 -2.57
N PHE A 12 -12.70 1.01 -2.97
CA PHE A 12 -11.35 1.56 -2.83
C PHE A 12 -11.51 2.98 -2.29
N ILE A 13 -10.78 3.32 -1.21
CA ILE A 13 -10.81 4.65 -0.55
C ILE A 13 -12.24 5.11 -0.23
N GLY A 14 -12.94 4.36 0.62
CA GLY A 14 -14.33 4.66 1.00
C GLY A 14 -15.39 4.32 -0.05
N GLY A 15 -14.97 3.93 -1.24
CA GLY A 15 -15.82 3.44 -2.31
C GLY A 15 -16.40 4.54 -3.18
N PHE A 16 -16.46 4.28 -4.48
CA PHE A 16 -17.02 5.19 -5.47
C PHE A 16 -17.43 4.46 -6.75
N THR A 17 -18.11 5.17 -7.64
CA THR A 17 -18.50 4.67 -8.95
C THR A 17 -17.54 5.19 -10.01
N SER A 18 -16.94 4.30 -10.78
CA SER A 18 -16.12 4.64 -11.94
C SER A 18 -16.98 4.54 -13.20
N TYR A 19 -16.96 5.57 -14.04
CA TYR A 19 -17.63 5.62 -15.32
C TYR A 19 -16.62 6.04 -16.38
N TYR A 20 -16.60 5.33 -17.51
CA TYR A 20 -15.70 5.63 -18.60
C TYR A 20 -16.39 5.56 -19.95
N ASP A 21 -16.00 6.46 -20.86
CA ASP A 21 -16.54 6.51 -22.23
C ASP A 21 -15.44 6.48 -23.29
N ASN A 22 -15.49 5.48 -24.18
CA ASN A 22 -14.63 5.40 -25.36
C ASN A 22 -13.11 5.50 -25.05
N ILE A 23 -12.68 5.01 -23.88
CA ILE A 23 -11.26 4.91 -23.47
C ILE A 23 -10.54 3.89 -24.36
N THR A 24 -9.20 3.84 -24.39
CA THR A 24 -8.48 3.03 -25.39
C THR A 24 -7.75 1.84 -24.79
N ASN A 25 -7.96 0.66 -25.37
CA ASN A 25 -7.15 -0.53 -25.20
C ASN A 25 -6.49 -0.93 -26.52
N ILE A 26 -5.25 -1.40 -26.47
CA ILE A 26 -4.56 -2.04 -27.58
C ILE A 26 -4.31 -3.50 -27.19
N ALA A 27 -5.10 -4.41 -27.77
CA ALA A 27 -4.94 -5.84 -27.60
C ALA A 27 -4.34 -6.48 -28.86
N VAL A 28 -3.32 -7.32 -28.67
CA VAL A 28 -2.70 -8.15 -29.72
C VAL A 28 -2.83 -9.61 -29.32
N LYS A 29 -3.40 -10.45 -30.21
CA LYS A 29 -3.50 -11.90 -29.99
C LYS A 29 -2.50 -12.61 -30.88
N LEU A 30 -1.58 -13.34 -30.26
CA LEU A 30 -0.69 -14.30 -30.92
C LEU A 30 -1.26 -15.70 -30.73
N GLU A 31 -1.54 -16.42 -31.81
CA GLU A 31 -2.13 -17.76 -31.74
C GLU A 31 -1.45 -18.77 -32.68
N PRO A 32 -1.53 -20.08 -32.37
CA PRO A 32 -1.07 -21.12 -33.29
C PRO A 32 -1.82 -21.07 -34.62
N ARG A 33 -1.21 -21.55 -35.72
CA ARG A 33 -1.85 -21.55 -37.07
C ARG A 33 -3.20 -22.28 -37.11
N GLY A 34 -3.41 -23.29 -36.27
CA GLY A 34 -4.67 -24.02 -36.14
C GLY A 34 -5.71 -23.33 -35.23
N GLY A 35 -5.40 -22.15 -34.70
CA GLY A 35 -6.16 -21.47 -33.64
C GLY A 35 -5.95 -22.12 -32.27
N ALA A 36 -6.35 -21.41 -31.21
CA ALA A 36 -6.46 -21.99 -29.87
C ALA A 36 -7.74 -21.55 -29.17
N LYS A 37 -8.32 -22.46 -28.37
CA LYS A 37 -9.56 -22.22 -27.62
C LYS A 37 -9.35 -21.33 -26.39
N HIS A 38 -8.16 -21.41 -25.79
CA HIS A 38 -7.82 -20.77 -24.53
C HIS A 38 -6.64 -19.82 -24.72
N ALA A 39 -6.56 -18.83 -23.84
CA ALA A 39 -5.49 -17.83 -23.86
C ALA A 39 -4.89 -17.59 -22.47
N VAL A 40 -3.62 -17.21 -22.47
CA VAL A 40 -2.95 -16.56 -21.34
C VAL A 40 -2.81 -15.09 -21.68
N MET A 41 -3.08 -14.21 -20.73
CA MET A 41 -2.97 -12.77 -20.94
C MET A 41 -1.74 -12.21 -20.24
N LEU A 42 -1.03 -11.31 -20.91
CA LEU A 42 -0.01 -10.45 -20.33
C LEU A 42 -0.54 -9.01 -20.39
N ASN A 43 -0.55 -8.31 -19.26
CA ASN A 43 -1.12 -6.96 -19.11
C ASN A 43 -0.05 -5.97 -18.63
N CYS A 44 -0.05 -4.78 -19.21
CA CYS A 44 0.57 -3.54 -18.70
C CYS A 44 -0.40 -2.39 -18.99
N HIS A 45 -0.32 -1.29 -18.24
CA HIS A 45 -0.98 -0.05 -18.62
C HIS A 45 0.00 0.91 -19.31
N PHE A 46 -0.50 1.75 -20.23
CA PHE A 46 0.34 2.68 -20.99
C PHE A 46 0.12 4.15 -20.63
N ASP A 47 -0.90 4.47 -19.83
CA ASP A 47 -1.08 5.81 -19.25
C ASP A 47 -0.19 6.02 -18.02
N SER A 48 -0.07 7.27 -17.59
CA SER A 48 0.72 7.66 -16.41
C SER A 48 0.02 8.78 -15.66
N LEU A 49 0.32 8.94 -14.37
CA LEU A 49 -0.16 10.06 -13.57
C LEU A 49 0.18 11.44 -14.22
N PRO A 50 -0.69 12.46 -14.11
CA PRO A 50 -0.42 13.81 -14.62
C PRO A 50 0.92 14.38 -14.15
N ASN A 51 1.59 15.15 -15.01
CA ASN A 51 2.91 15.76 -14.75
C ASN A 51 4.06 14.76 -14.49
N THR A 52 3.86 13.47 -14.73
CA THR A 52 4.91 12.44 -14.64
C THR A 52 5.25 11.90 -16.02
N THR A 53 6.38 11.19 -16.11
CA THR A 53 6.85 10.52 -17.34
C THR A 53 6.45 9.06 -17.42
N GLY A 54 6.14 8.42 -16.28
CA GLY A 54 5.72 7.01 -16.20
C GLY A 54 6.73 6.02 -16.79
N ALA A 55 8.03 6.28 -16.63
CA ALA A 55 9.04 5.42 -17.24
C ALA A 55 9.04 4.02 -16.62
N SER A 56 9.00 3.95 -15.29
CA SER A 56 8.84 2.68 -14.59
C SER A 56 7.37 2.31 -14.41
N ASP A 57 6.48 3.30 -14.31
CA ASP A 57 5.04 3.10 -14.12
C ASP A 57 4.24 3.65 -15.32
N ASP A 58 4.00 2.88 -16.39
CA ASP A 58 4.42 1.47 -16.57
C ASP A 58 5.05 1.22 -17.96
N ALA A 59 5.70 2.25 -18.51
CA ALA A 59 6.30 2.19 -19.85
C ALA A 59 7.37 1.10 -20.01
N ILE A 60 8.12 0.77 -18.93
CA ILE A 60 9.08 -0.33 -18.90
C ILE A 60 8.41 -1.68 -19.17
N SER A 61 7.28 -1.97 -18.51
CA SER A 61 6.57 -3.24 -18.67
C SER A 61 5.96 -3.35 -20.05
N CYS A 62 5.44 -2.25 -20.59
CA CYS A 62 5.00 -2.23 -21.98
C CYS A 62 6.15 -2.44 -22.97
N SER A 63 7.34 -1.91 -22.69
CA SER A 63 8.54 -2.16 -23.51
C SER A 63 8.97 -3.64 -23.46
N VAL A 64 9.00 -4.23 -22.27
CA VAL A 64 9.27 -5.67 -22.07
C VAL A 64 8.21 -6.52 -22.80
N MET A 65 6.94 -6.14 -22.70
CA MET A 65 5.84 -6.84 -23.34
C MET A 65 5.94 -6.81 -24.87
N LEU A 66 6.35 -5.68 -25.46
CA LEU A 66 6.61 -5.56 -26.90
C LEU A 66 7.75 -6.46 -27.36
N GLU A 67 8.84 -6.54 -26.59
CA GLU A 67 9.98 -7.41 -26.91
C GLU A 67 9.63 -8.91 -26.79
N ILE A 68 8.81 -9.27 -25.80
CA ILE A 68 8.29 -10.63 -25.65
C ILE A 68 7.38 -10.99 -26.83
N LEU A 69 6.47 -10.09 -27.23
CA LEU A 69 5.65 -10.28 -28.42
C LEU A 69 6.52 -10.46 -29.67
N HIS A 70 7.55 -9.62 -29.85
CA HIS A 70 8.51 -9.75 -30.94
C HIS A 70 9.17 -11.14 -30.96
N THR A 71 9.71 -11.55 -29.81
CA THR A 71 10.39 -12.82 -29.62
C THR A 71 9.47 -14.02 -29.90
N LEU A 72 8.25 -14.02 -29.36
CA LEU A 72 7.31 -15.12 -29.56
C LEU A 72 6.77 -15.18 -30.99
N SER A 73 6.56 -14.03 -31.65
CA SER A 73 6.09 -13.98 -33.04
C SER A 73 7.06 -14.58 -34.05
N LYS A 74 8.37 -14.54 -33.74
CA LYS A 74 9.45 -15.12 -34.55
C LYS A 74 9.85 -16.52 -34.11
N SER A 75 9.32 -17.00 -32.98
CA SER A 75 9.64 -18.30 -32.44
C SER A 75 9.10 -19.42 -33.33
N SER A 76 9.91 -20.47 -33.56
CA SER A 76 9.45 -21.71 -34.18
C SER A 76 8.73 -22.64 -33.20
N GLU A 77 8.76 -22.32 -31.90
CA GLU A 77 8.11 -23.12 -30.87
C GLU A 77 6.58 -23.01 -30.97
N ALA A 78 5.91 -24.14 -31.16
CA ALA A 78 4.45 -24.18 -31.15
C ALA A 78 3.90 -23.91 -29.74
N LEU A 79 2.99 -22.94 -29.63
CA LEU A 79 2.18 -22.71 -28.43
C LEU A 79 0.94 -23.63 -28.46
N GLN A 80 0.43 -24.02 -27.30
CA GLN A 80 -0.83 -24.76 -27.18
C GLN A 80 -2.02 -23.82 -26.97
N GLN A 81 -1.78 -22.70 -26.30
CA GLN A 81 -2.74 -21.65 -26.02
C GLN A 81 -2.35 -20.36 -26.75
N SER A 82 -3.33 -19.51 -27.03
CA SER A 82 -3.07 -18.16 -27.51
C SER A 82 -2.43 -17.32 -26.41
N VAL A 83 -1.70 -16.30 -26.79
CA VAL A 83 -1.22 -15.26 -25.89
C VAL A 83 -1.90 -13.95 -26.27
N ILE A 84 -2.53 -13.30 -25.30
CA ILE A 84 -3.10 -11.96 -25.48
C ILE A 84 -2.18 -10.98 -24.76
N PHE A 85 -1.63 -10.04 -25.52
CA PHE A 85 -0.91 -8.89 -25.01
C PHE A 85 -1.89 -7.73 -24.91
N LEU A 86 -2.16 -7.26 -23.70
CA LEU A 86 -3.10 -6.19 -23.44
C LEU A 86 -2.33 -4.97 -22.91
N PHE A 87 -2.21 -3.97 -23.76
CA PHE A 87 -1.78 -2.63 -23.39
C PHE A 87 -3.05 -1.85 -23.09
N ASN A 88 -3.39 -1.70 -21.81
CA ASN A 88 -4.59 -1.00 -21.41
C ASN A 88 -4.29 0.47 -21.03
N GLY A 89 -5.29 1.32 -21.06
CA GLY A 89 -5.16 2.71 -20.63
C GLY A 89 -6.09 3.05 -19.48
N ALA A 90 -5.99 4.27 -18.97
CA ALA A 90 -6.82 4.75 -17.87
C ALA A 90 -6.75 3.84 -16.62
N GLU A 91 -5.59 3.23 -16.37
CA GLU A 91 -5.28 2.56 -15.10
C GLU A 91 -5.18 3.60 -13.99
N GLU A 92 -4.48 4.71 -14.26
CA GLU A 92 -4.28 5.83 -13.32
C GLU A 92 -5.56 6.63 -13.09
N SER A 93 -6.59 6.36 -13.92
CA SER A 93 -7.99 6.77 -13.70
C SER A 93 -8.79 5.72 -12.91
N ILE A 94 -8.09 4.85 -12.19
CA ILE A 94 -8.59 3.70 -11.44
C ILE A 94 -9.17 2.62 -12.37
N LEU A 95 -8.26 1.89 -13.02
CA LEU A 95 -8.47 0.54 -13.58
C LEU A 95 -9.57 0.43 -14.66
N GLN A 96 -9.82 1.51 -15.40
CA GLN A 96 -11.03 1.61 -16.21
C GLN A 96 -10.98 0.75 -17.48
N ALA A 97 -9.88 0.78 -18.23
CA ALA A 97 -9.84 0.07 -19.50
C ALA A 97 -9.62 -1.43 -19.34
N SER A 98 -8.94 -1.89 -18.28
CA SER A 98 -8.91 -3.31 -17.92
C SER A 98 -10.32 -3.84 -17.65
N HIS A 99 -11.18 -3.06 -16.99
CA HIS A 99 -12.59 -3.41 -16.77
C HIS A 99 -13.34 -3.50 -18.09
N GLY A 100 -13.13 -2.53 -18.98
CA GLY A 100 -13.67 -2.55 -20.33
C GLY A 100 -13.21 -3.76 -21.16
N PHE A 101 -11.97 -4.21 -21.02
CA PHE A 101 -11.49 -5.41 -21.70
C PHE A 101 -12.17 -6.66 -21.16
N ILE A 102 -12.08 -6.91 -19.86
CA ILE A 102 -12.49 -8.19 -19.27
C ILE A 102 -14.01 -8.41 -19.35
N THR A 103 -14.80 -7.35 -19.30
CA THR A 103 -16.27 -7.44 -19.31
C THR A 103 -16.86 -7.42 -20.73
N GLN A 104 -16.18 -6.82 -21.71
CA GLN A 104 -16.79 -6.53 -23.03
C GLN A 104 -16.05 -7.17 -24.21
N HIS A 105 -14.74 -7.39 -24.11
CA HIS A 105 -13.97 -7.86 -25.27
C HIS A 105 -14.26 -9.34 -25.57
N PRO A 106 -14.53 -9.74 -26.84
CA PRO A 106 -14.84 -11.14 -27.17
C PRO A 106 -13.74 -12.13 -26.74
N TRP A 107 -12.48 -11.71 -26.78
CA TRP A 107 -11.34 -12.55 -26.37
C TRP A 107 -11.24 -12.77 -24.86
N ALA A 108 -11.87 -11.93 -24.03
CA ALA A 108 -11.79 -12.05 -22.57
C ALA A 108 -12.26 -13.44 -22.07
N LYS A 109 -13.30 -14.00 -22.69
CA LYS A 109 -13.84 -15.34 -22.37
C LYS A 109 -12.84 -16.49 -22.57
N SER A 110 -11.84 -16.28 -23.42
CA SER A 110 -10.79 -17.27 -23.69
C SER A 110 -9.68 -17.26 -22.64
N VAL A 111 -9.52 -16.18 -21.88
CA VAL A 111 -8.45 -16.02 -20.89
C VAL A 111 -8.66 -17.01 -19.73
N LYS A 112 -7.61 -17.77 -19.41
CA LYS A 112 -7.60 -18.75 -18.30
C LYS A 112 -6.59 -18.43 -17.20
N ALA A 113 -5.60 -17.60 -17.52
CA ALA A 113 -4.73 -16.99 -16.54
C ALA A 113 -4.18 -15.68 -17.09
N PHE A 114 -3.72 -14.81 -16.20
CA PHE A 114 -3.02 -13.59 -16.58
C PHE A 114 -1.75 -13.34 -15.76
N ILE A 115 -0.86 -12.55 -16.33
CA ILE A 115 0.27 -11.93 -15.65
C ILE A 115 0.04 -10.43 -15.76
N ASN A 116 -0.03 -9.75 -14.61
CA ASN A 116 -0.08 -8.31 -14.51
C ASN A 116 1.31 -7.78 -14.18
N LEU A 117 1.73 -6.75 -14.88
CA LEU A 117 3.00 -6.07 -14.69
C LEU A 117 2.71 -4.67 -14.15
N GLU A 118 3.49 -4.24 -13.16
CA GLU A 118 3.27 -3.00 -12.44
C GLU A 118 4.56 -2.36 -11.91
N ALA A 119 4.42 -1.16 -11.34
CA ALA A 119 5.46 -0.55 -10.54
C ALA A 119 4.92 0.15 -9.28
N ALA A 120 5.75 0.16 -8.23
CA ALA A 120 5.61 0.99 -7.04
C ALA A 120 6.97 1.64 -6.67
N GLY A 121 7.89 1.62 -7.63
CA GLY A 121 9.30 2.01 -7.56
C GLY A 121 9.86 2.11 -8.98
N VAL A 122 11.17 2.27 -9.13
CA VAL A 122 11.80 2.52 -10.46
C VAL A 122 12.73 1.39 -10.94
N GLY A 123 12.61 0.21 -10.34
CA GLY A 123 13.37 -0.95 -10.76
C GLY A 123 13.62 -1.95 -9.63
N GLY A 124 14.79 -2.58 -9.70
CA GLY A 124 15.15 -3.69 -8.83
C GLY A 124 14.61 -5.01 -9.36
N LYS A 125 14.43 -5.97 -8.45
CA LYS A 125 13.77 -7.24 -8.78
C LYS A 125 12.27 -7.04 -8.77
N GLU A 126 11.60 -7.49 -9.84
CA GLU A 126 10.14 -7.60 -9.90
C GLU A 126 9.62 -8.55 -8.82
N LEU A 127 8.88 -8.01 -7.86
CA LEU A 127 8.35 -8.75 -6.72
C LEU A 127 7.00 -9.34 -7.10
N VAL A 128 6.84 -10.67 -6.99
CA VAL A 128 5.49 -11.26 -6.93
C VAL A 128 4.87 -10.93 -5.58
N PHE A 129 3.89 -10.04 -5.58
CA PHE A 129 3.19 -9.57 -4.39
C PHE A 129 1.71 -9.95 -4.38
N GLN A 130 1.12 -10.42 -5.48
CA GLN A 130 -0.21 -11.04 -5.43
C GLN A 130 -0.29 -12.25 -6.34
N THR A 131 -1.07 -13.24 -5.90
CA THR A 131 -1.45 -14.40 -6.70
C THR A 131 -2.93 -14.69 -6.56
N GLY A 132 -3.54 -15.21 -7.63
CA GLY A 132 -4.96 -15.50 -7.69
C GLY A 132 -5.41 -16.37 -6.52
N PRO A 133 -6.47 -16.00 -5.77
CA PRO A 133 -6.91 -16.77 -4.60
C PRO A 133 -7.26 -18.20 -5.01
N GLU A 134 -6.95 -19.17 -4.15
CA GLU A 134 -7.20 -20.60 -4.37
C GLU A 134 -6.51 -21.23 -5.61
N ASN A 135 -5.56 -20.55 -6.24
CA ASN A 135 -4.86 -21.03 -7.44
C ASN A 135 -3.36 -21.28 -7.19
N PRO A 136 -3.03 -22.30 -6.37
CA PRO A 136 -1.67 -22.58 -5.92
C PRO A 136 -0.71 -22.92 -7.07
N TRP A 137 -1.25 -23.42 -8.16
CA TRP A 137 -0.51 -23.81 -9.35
C TRP A 137 0.16 -22.63 -10.05
N LEU A 138 -0.33 -21.39 -9.90
CA LEU A 138 0.29 -20.20 -10.49
C LEU A 138 1.63 -19.89 -9.84
N VAL A 139 1.70 -19.95 -8.50
CA VAL A 139 2.96 -19.83 -7.76
C VAL A 139 3.93 -20.93 -8.20
N GLN A 140 3.45 -22.17 -8.33
CA GLN A 140 4.28 -23.28 -8.78
C GLN A 140 4.78 -23.09 -10.20
N ALA A 141 3.93 -22.61 -11.12
CA ALA A 141 4.30 -22.29 -12.49
C ALA A 141 5.39 -21.20 -12.53
N TYR A 142 5.22 -20.14 -11.74
CA TYR A 142 6.22 -19.08 -11.62
C TYR A 142 7.56 -19.62 -11.13
N ILE A 143 7.57 -20.36 -10.02
CA ILE A 143 8.82 -20.91 -9.44
C ILE A 143 9.51 -21.89 -10.39
N SER A 144 8.74 -22.67 -11.14
CA SER A 144 9.29 -23.69 -12.04
C SER A 144 9.85 -23.08 -13.33
N ALA A 145 9.33 -21.92 -13.76
CA ALA A 145 9.64 -21.35 -15.06
C ALA A 145 10.50 -20.08 -14.99
N ALA A 146 10.31 -19.22 -14.00
CA ALA A 146 11.06 -17.98 -13.85
C ALA A 146 12.56 -18.29 -13.70
N LYS A 147 13.40 -17.61 -14.48
CA LYS A 147 14.86 -17.77 -14.43
C LYS A 147 15.44 -17.20 -13.13
N HIS A 148 14.79 -16.19 -12.59
CA HIS A 148 15.20 -15.46 -11.41
C HIS A 148 13.98 -15.19 -10.51
N PRO A 149 13.39 -16.21 -9.87
CA PRO A 149 12.16 -16.02 -9.11
C PRO A 149 12.37 -15.06 -7.93
N PHE A 150 11.43 -14.15 -7.73
CA PHE A 150 11.34 -13.29 -6.54
C PHE A 150 9.87 -13.07 -6.11
N GLY A 151 9.56 -13.26 -4.84
CA GLY A 151 8.18 -13.24 -4.33
C GLY A 151 8.09 -13.27 -2.80
N SER A 152 7.01 -12.70 -2.24
CA SER A 152 6.82 -12.61 -0.79
C SER A 152 5.36 -12.72 -0.38
N ILE A 153 5.02 -13.78 0.39
CA ILE A 153 3.71 -13.92 1.00
C ILE A 153 3.39 -12.79 2.00
N VAL A 154 4.42 -12.22 2.65
CA VAL A 154 4.23 -11.08 3.57
C VAL A 154 3.80 -9.85 2.78
N ALA A 155 4.40 -9.60 1.62
CA ALA A 155 3.97 -8.51 0.74
C ALA A 155 2.52 -8.71 0.27
N GLN A 156 2.15 -9.96 -0.07
CA GLN A 156 0.77 -10.30 -0.42
C GLN A 156 -0.22 -10.02 0.69
N GLU A 157 0.05 -10.45 1.91
CA GLU A 157 -0.84 -10.21 3.05
C GLU A 157 -0.94 -8.72 3.41
N VAL A 158 0.18 -7.98 3.35
CA VAL A 158 0.18 -6.54 3.60
C VAL A 158 -0.63 -5.80 2.54
N PHE A 159 -0.43 -6.09 1.26
CA PHE A 159 -1.19 -5.46 0.18
C PHE A 159 -2.69 -5.80 0.27
N GLN A 160 -3.03 -7.07 0.47
CA GLN A 160 -4.42 -7.54 0.60
C GLN A 160 -5.12 -7.05 1.87
N SER A 161 -4.37 -6.61 2.89
CA SER A 161 -4.96 -6.04 4.12
C SER A 161 -5.61 -4.67 3.90
N GLY A 162 -5.29 -3.97 2.80
CA GLY A 162 -5.77 -2.61 2.52
C GLY A 162 -5.06 -1.50 3.31
N VAL A 163 -4.01 -1.83 4.07
CA VAL A 163 -3.18 -0.82 4.77
C VAL A 163 -2.42 0.06 3.79
N ILE A 164 -2.06 -0.49 2.62
CA ILE A 164 -1.52 0.28 1.50
C ILE A 164 -2.71 0.73 0.65
N PRO A 165 -2.98 2.04 0.50
CA PRO A 165 -4.08 2.54 -0.31
C PRO A 165 -3.71 2.53 -1.80
N ALA A 166 -3.41 1.34 -2.34
CA ALA A 166 -3.09 1.10 -3.74
C ALA A 166 -3.94 -0.07 -4.27
N ASP A 167 -4.14 -0.11 -5.58
CA ASP A 167 -4.85 -1.15 -6.30
C ASP A 167 -4.20 -1.30 -7.69
N THR A 168 -4.51 -2.39 -8.40
CA THR A 168 -3.95 -2.67 -9.73
C THR A 168 -4.99 -3.37 -10.60
N ASP A 169 -4.74 -3.44 -11.91
CA ASP A 169 -5.60 -4.18 -12.84
C ASP A 169 -5.82 -5.65 -12.45
N PHE A 170 -4.92 -6.24 -11.65
CA PHE A 170 -5.09 -7.58 -11.09
C PHE A 170 -6.47 -7.72 -10.41
N ARG A 171 -6.91 -6.72 -9.66
CA ARG A 171 -8.21 -6.73 -9.00
C ARG A 171 -9.34 -6.85 -10.01
N ILE A 172 -9.27 -6.13 -11.11
CA ILE A 172 -10.33 -6.13 -12.11
C ILE A 172 -10.49 -7.51 -12.75
N TYR A 173 -9.38 -8.14 -13.13
CA TYR A 173 -9.42 -9.48 -13.71
C TYR A 173 -9.87 -10.55 -12.69
N ARG A 174 -9.53 -10.37 -11.41
CA ARG A 174 -9.99 -11.24 -10.32
C ARG A 174 -11.50 -11.06 -10.05
N ASP A 175 -11.94 -9.83 -9.80
CA ASP A 175 -13.29 -9.54 -9.28
C ASP A 175 -14.35 -9.56 -10.39
N PHE A 176 -14.03 -9.06 -11.58
CA PHE A 176 -14.99 -8.98 -12.70
C PHE A 176 -14.78 -10.08 -13.76
N GLY A 177 -13.55 -10.60 -13.87
CA GLY A 177 -13.23 -11.69 -14.79
C GLY A 177 -13.28 -13.09 -14.19
N ASN A 178 -13.16 -13.23 -12.86
CA ASN A 178 -12.90 -14.50 -12.18
C ASN A 178 -11.73 -15.27 -12.82
N VAL A 179 -10.73 -14.54 -13.30
CA VAL A 179 -9.50 -15.09 -13.89
C VAL A 179 -8.43 -15.09 -12.82
N PRO A 180 -7.71 -16.21 -12.59
CA PRO A 180 -6.59 -16.22 -11.68
C PRO A 180 -5.33 -15.66 -12.37
N GLY A 181 -4.49 -14.93 -11.65
CA GLY A 181 -3.27 -14.38 -12.22
C GLY A 181 -2.14 -14.18 -11.21
N ILE A 182 -1.05 -13.59 -11.68
CA ILE A 182 0.11 -13.19 -10.87
C ILE A 182 0.32 -11.70 -11.08
N ASP A 183 0.56 -10.96 -10.00
CA ASP A 183 0.90 -9.55 -10.03
C ASP A 183 2.36 -9.35 -9.66
N LEU A 184 3.10 -8.65 -10.52
CA LEU A 184 4.53 -8.38 -10.38
C LEU A 184 4.78 -6.88 -10.40
N ALA A 185 5.49 -6.36 -9.41
CA ALA A 185 5.85 -4.94 -9.36
C ALA A 185 7.34 -4.69 -9.14
N PHE A 186 7.89 -3.68 -9.81
CA PHE A 186 9.14 -3.05 -9.38
C PHE A 186 8.90 -2.24 -8.11
N ILE A 187 9.73 -2.40 -7.08
CA ILE A 187 9.48 -1.77 -5.76
C ILE A 187 10.67 -0.95 -5.24
N GLU A 188 11.85 -1.06 -5.84
CA GLU A 188 13.03 -0.36 -5.33
C GLU A 188 12.92 1.15 -5.60
N ASN A 189 13.41 1.95 -4.66
CA ASN A 189 13.45 3.42 -4.78
C ASN A 189 12.07 4.08 -5.05
N GLY A 190 11.03 3.68 -4.30
CA GLY A 190 9.67 4.27 -4.36
C GLY A 190 9.55 5.78 -4.08
N TYR A 191 10.65 6.45 -3.74
CA TYR A 191 10.71 7.91 -3.52
C TYR A 191 10.34 8.72 -4.76
N ILE A 192 10.64 8.18 -5.94
CA ILE A 192 10.43 8.87 -7.23
C ILE A 192 9.29 8.29 -8.06
N TYR A 193 8.67 7.21 -7.61
CA TYR A 193 7.42 6.70 -8.18
C TYR A 193 6.36 7.81 -8.19
N HIS A 194 5.60 7.94 -9.28
CA HIS A 194 4.63 9.03 -9.48
C HIS A 194 5.23 10.44 -9.31
N THR A 195 6.43 10.65 -9.85
CA THR A 195 7.07 11.97 -9.89
C THR A 195 7.68 12.24 -11.26
N LYS A 196 8.03 13.50 -11.52
CA LYS A 196 8.82 13.89 -12.70
C LYS A 196 10.19 13.23 -12.80
N TYR A 197 10.66 12.59 -11.73
CA TYR A 197 11.93 11.88 -11.68
C TYR A 197 11.81 10.42 -12.08
N ASP A 198 10.61 9.88 -12.33
CA ASP A 198 10.43 8.53 -12.87
C ASP A 198 10.78 8.49 -14.37
N THR A 199 12.07 8.61 -14.67
CA THR A 199 12.63 8.77 -16.01
C THR A 199 13.43 7.55 -16.44
N VAL A 200 13.52 7.34 -17.76
CA VAL A 200 14.13 6.15 -18.37
C VAL A 200 15.59 5.93 -17.92
N ASP A 201 16.35 7.01 -17.72
CA ASP A 201 17.75 6.97 -17.30
C ASP A 201 17.98 6.42 -15.88
N ARG A 202 16.92 6.29 -15.08
CA ARG A 202 16.99 5.73 -13.72
C ARG A 202 16.66 4.25 -13.63
N ILE A 203 16.17 3.67 -14.71
CA ILE A 203 15.83 2.26 -14.78
C ILE A 203 17.10 1.48 -15.11
N LEU A 204 17.50 0.59 -14.21
CA LEU A 204 18.66 -0.26 -14.45
C LEU A 204 18.36 -1.25 -15.58
N THR A 205 19.26 -1.36 -16.56
CA THR A 205 19.15 -2.31 -17.68
C THR A 205 19.01 -3.76 -17.19
N ASP A 206 19.67 -4.10 -16.08
CA ASP A 206 19.56 -5.42 -15.45
C ASP A 206 18.13 -5.73 -14.99
N SER A 207 17.38 -4.72 -14.50
CA SER A 207 15.98 -4.87 -14.11
C SER A 207 15.11 -5.20 -15.33
N ILE A 208 15.33 -4.49 -16.45
CA ILE A 208 14.61 -4.71 -17.71
C ILE A 208 14.86 -6.13 -18.24
N GLN A 209 16.14 -6.52 -18.34
CA GLN A 209 16.54 -7.81 -18.87
C GLN A 209 16.02 -8.95 -18.00
N ARG A 210 16.15 -8.83 -16.67
CA ARG A 210 15.65 -9.81 -15.72
C ARG A 210 14.13 -9.98 -15.82
N ALA A 211 13.38 -8.89 -15.88
CA ALA A 211 11.93 -8.94 -16.03
C ALA A 211 11.54 -9.63 -17.34
N GLY A 212 12.16 -9.25 -18.46
CA GLY A 212 11.96 -9.92 -19.75
C GLY A 212 12.26 -11.43 -19.69
N ASP A 213 13.36 -11.82 -19.07
CA ASP A 213 13.76 -13.22 -18.89
C ASP A 213 12.73 -14.04 -18.10
N ASN A 214 12.23 -13.48 -17.00
CA ASN A 214 11.23 -14.12 -16.15
C ASN A 214 9.87 -14.20 -16.84
N ILE A 215 9.37 -13.07 -17.33
CA ILE A 215 8.03 -12.98 -17.92
C ILE A 215 7.96 -13.85 -19.17
N LEU A 216 8.97 -13.82 -20.05
CA LEU A 216 9.00 -14.69 -21.23
C LEU A 216 8.97 -16.18 -20.84
N ALA A 217 9.76 -16.58 -19.85
CA ALA A 217 9.84 -17.98 -19.45
C ALA A 217 8.52 -18.47 -18.83
N VAL A 218 7.93 -17.68 -17.93
CA VAL A 218 6.64 -17.99 -17.29
C VAL A 218 5.51 -17.99 -18.31
N LEU A 219 5.47 -17.01 -19.21
CA LEU A 219 4.45 -16.92 -20.25
C LEU A 219 4.52 -18.12 -21.21
N LYS A 220 5.74 -18.53 -21.63
CA LYS A 220 5.95 -19.75 -22.42
C LYS A 220 5.47 -20.99 -21.68
N TYR A 221 5.77 -21.10 -20.39
CA TYR A 221 5.33 -22.24 -19.58
C TYR A 221 3.80 -22.32 -19.51
N LEU A 222 3.14 -21.19 -19.24
CA LEU A 222 1.68 -21.12 -19.18
C LEU A 222 1.06 -21.42 -20.56
N ALA A 223 1.56 -20.82 -21.64
CA ALA A 223 1.01 -20.99 -22.98
C ALA A 223 1.26 -22.37 -23.62
N LYS A 224 2.19 -23.16 -23.07
CA LYS A 224 2.51 -24.52 -23.51
C LYS A 224 1.92 -25.61 -22.61
N SER A 225 1.24 -25.25 -21.53
CA SER A 225 0.71 -26.22 -20.58
C SER A 225 -0.81 -26.14 -20.49
N ASP A 226 -1.44 -27.29 -20.30
CA ASP A 226 -2.86 -27.40 -19.98
C ASP A 226 -3.17 -27.06 -18.49
N ILE A 227 -2.19 -26.58 -17.72
CA ILE A 227 -2.36 -26.35 -16.29
C ILE A 227 -3.41 -25.25 -16.02
N SER A 228 -3.46 -24.23 -16.88
CA SER A 228 -4.44 -23.15 -16.80
C SER A 228 -5.85 -23.61 -17.21
N THR A 229 -5.95 -24.57 -18.15
CA THR A 229 -7.24 -25.12 -18.61
C THR A 229 -7.85 -26.07 -17.59
N LYS A 230 -7.01 -26.77 -16.82
CA LYS A 230 -7.39 -27.64 -15.70
C LYS A 230 -7.33 -26.95 -14.34
N SER A 231 -7.31 -25.61 -14.31
CA SER A 231 -7.16 -24.83 -13.08
C SER A 231 -8.13 -25.24 -11.96
N GLN A 232 -9.36 -25.67 -12.28
CA GLN A 232 -10.33 -26.20 -11.33
C GLN A 232 -9.84 -27.48 -10.62
N GLU A 233 -9.19 -28.39 -11.34
CA GLU A 233 -8.59 -29.60 -10.76
C GLU A 233 -7.42 -29.25 -9.83
N TYR A 234 -6.77 -28.11 -10.07
CA TYR A 234 -5.63 -27.62 -9.30
C TYR A 234 -5.98 -26.58 -8.23
N ARG A 235 -7.26 -26.34 -7.93
CA ARG A 235 -7.69 -25.50 -6.81
C ARG A 235 -7.47 -26.21 -5.46
N HIS A 236 -6.26 -26.08 -4.91
CA HIS A 236 -5.88 -26.71 -3.62
C HIS A 236 -5.74 -25.70 -2.47
N GLY A 237 -6.44 -24.57 -2.55
CA GLY A 237 -6.42 -23.52 -1.52
C GLY A 237 -5.16 -22.65 -1.57
N ASN A 238 -4.88 -21.96 -0.47
CA ASN A 238 -3.78 -20.99 -0.40
C ASN A 238 -2.38 -21.66 -0.42
N VAL A 239 -1.38 -20.91 -0.88
CA VAL A 239 0.04 -21.29 -0.88
C VAL A 239 0.81 -20.36 0.02
N VAL A 240 1.74 -20.94 0.78
CA VAL A 240 2.80 -20.17 1.42
C VAL A 240 3.98 -20.16 0.46
N PHE A 241 4.43 -18.97 0.07
CA PHE A 241 5.63 -18.82 -0.76
C PHE A 241 6.49 -17.66 -0.27
N PHE A 242 7.80 -17.85 -0.30
CA PHE A 242 8.72 -16.80 0.08
C PHE A 242 10.10 -17.01 -0.54
N ASP A 243 10.72 -15.90 -0.89
CA ASP A 243 12.12 -15.84 -1.27
C ASP A 243 13.04 -16.16 -0.07
N VAL A 244 14.09 -16.94 -0.33
CA VAL A 244 15.17 -17.27 0.62
C VAL A 244 16.43 -16.49 0.25
N LEU A 245 16.56 -15.29 0.81
CA LEU A 245 17.74 -14.40 0.71
C LEU A 245 18.16 -14.06 -0.73
N GLY A 246 17.21 -14.02 -1.66
CA GLY A 246 17.39 -13.72 -3.07
C GLY A 246 17.92 -14.90 -3.90
N MET A 247 18.02 -16.10 -3.32
CA MET A 247 18.62 -17.27 -3.97
C MET A 247 17.59 -18.13 -4.72
N PHE A 248 16.48 -18.44 -4.07
CA PHE A 248 15.37 -19.24 -4.62
C PHE A 248 14.09 -19.00 -3.82
N ILE A 249 12.95 -19.39 -4.37
CA ILE A 249 11.66 -19.36 -3.67
C ILE A 249 11.32 -20.75 -3.14
N LEU A 250 10.89 -20.82 -1.88
CA LEU A 250 10.23 -21.99 -1.32
C LEU A 250 8.71 -21.80 -1.42
N ALA A 251 7.97 -22.81 -1.90
CA ALA A 251 6.51 -22.81 -1.87
C ALA A 251 5.94 -24.16 -1.45
N TYR A 252 4.84 -24.11 -0.69
CA TYR A 252 4.11 -25.29 -0.26
C TYR A 252 2.64 -24.95 0.05
N PRO A 253 1.71 -25.92 -0.02
CA PRO A 253 0.31 -25.69 0.31
C PRO A 253 0.13 -25.19 1.75
N ALA A 254 -0.77 -24.23 1.98
CA ALA A 254 -1.01 -23.64 3.31
C ALA A 254 -1.39 -24.70 4.37
N ARG A 255 -2.07 -25.78 3.97
CA ARG A 255 -2.37 -26.92 4.85
C ARG A 255 -1.10 -27.60 5.39
N VAL A 256 -0.06 -27.73 4.57
CA VAL A 256 1.23 -28.32 4.98
C VAL A 256 1.92 -27.36 5.95
N GLY A 257 1.88 -26.06 5.66
CA GLY A 257 2.33 -25.01 6.57
C GLY A 257 1.65 -25.08 7.92
N ALA A 258 0.32 -25.20 7.93
CA ALA A 258 -0.46 -25.33 9.17
C ALA A 258 -0.06 -26.56 9.98
N ILE A 259 0.08 -27.73 9.33
CA ILE A 259 0.55 -28.96 9.98
C ILE A 259 1.95 -28.76 10.57
N MET A 260 2.90 -28.18 9.81
CA MET A 260 4.25 -27.90 10.28
C MET A 260 4.25 -26.95 11.48
N ASN A 261 3.49 -25.85 11.40
CA ASN A 261 3.35 -24.88 12.50
C ASN A 261 2.80 -25.57 13.76
N CYS A 262 1.76 -26.40 13.62
CA CYS A 262 1.19 -27.15 14.74
C CYS A 262 2.15 -28.19 15.32
N ILE A 263 2.92 -28.91 14.49
CA ILE A 263 3.93 -29.88 14.96
C ILE A 263 5.02 -29.16 15.75
N ILE A 264 5.55 -28.06 15.22
CA ILE A 264 6.62 -27.27 15.86
C ILE A 264 6.12 -26.68 17.18
N ALA A 265 4.92 -26.08 17.19
CA ALA A 265 4.30 -25.56 18.41
C ALA A 265 4.05 -26.69 19.42
N SER A 266 3.58 -27.85 18.98
CA SER A 266 3.37 -29.02 19.85
C SER A 266 4.69 -29.51 20.46
N ALA A 267 5.77 -29.56 19.68
CA ALA A 267 7.10 -29.91 20.18
C ALA A 267 7.58 -28.92 21.25
N ALA A 268 7.36 -27.62 21.05
CA ALA A 268 7.64 -26.58 22.05
C ALA A 268 6.80 -26.79 23.32
N MET A 269 5.50 -27.03 23.17
CA MET A 269 4.59 -27.27 24.29
C MET A 269 4.92 -28.57 25.05
N LEU A 270 5.38 -29.63 24.37
CA LEU A 270 5.87 -30.85 25.01
C LEU A 270 7.15 -30.60 25.80
N TYR A 271 8.09 -29.81 25.25
CA TYR A 271 9.30 -29.38 25.96
C TYR A 271 8.94 -28.59 27.24
N LEU A 272 8.03 -27.61 27.14
CA LEU A 272 7.55 -26.82 28.28
C LEU A 272 6.76 -27.69 29.28
N GLY A 273 5.94 -28.62 28.78
CA GLY A 273 5.14 -29.53 29.60
C GLY A 273 5.99 -30.44 30.50
N LYS A 274 7.18 -30.85 30.04
CA LYS A 274 8.15 -31.60 30.88
C LYS A 274 8.60 -30.81 32.12
N LYS A 275 8.58 -29.48 32.10
CA LYS A 275 8.90 -28.64 33.27
C LYS A 275 7.77 -28.67 34.31
N VAL A 276 6.52 -28.86 33.86
CA VAL A 276 5.32 -28.93 34.71
C VAL A 276 5.07 -30.35 35.24
N LEU A 277 5.56 -31.39 34.57
CA LEU A 277 5.49 -32.80 35.01
C LEU A 277 6.41 -33.13 36.21
N GLN A 278 7.06 -32.12 36.81
CA GLN A 278 7.87 -32.26 38.02
C GLN A 278 7.00 -32.38 39.29
N PRO A 279 7.55 -32.75 40.47
CA PRO A 279 6.79 -32.80 41.71
C PRO A 279 5.98 -31.53 41.95
N ARG A 280 4.72 -31.68 42.40
CA ARG A 280 3.69 -30.63 42.46
C ARG A 280 4.20 -29.27 42.97
N LYS A 281 5.00 -29.26 44.04
CA LYS A 281 5.57 -28.03 44.61
C LYS A 281 6.52 -27.30 43.65
N ARG A 282 7.36 -28.05 42.91
CA ARG A 282 8.31 -27.51 41.93
C ARG A 282 7.59 -26.99 40.69
N ALA A 283 6.57 -27.71 40.23
CA ALA A 283 5.73 -27.31 39.11
C ALA A 283 4.96 -26.01 39.40
N ILE A 284 4.33 -25.89 40.57
CA ILE A 284 3.61 -24.67 41.00
C ILE A 284 4.57 -23.47 41.05
N ASN A 285 5.76 -23.65 41.64
CA ASN A 285 6.76 -22.58 41.69
C ASN A 285 7.22 -22.16 40.28
N TYR A 286 7.51 -23.12 39.39
CA TYR A 286 7.90 -22.81 38.02
C TYR A 286 6.79 -22.06 37.27
N LEU A 287 5.53 -22.50 37.36
CA LEU A 287 4.40 -21.82 36.72
C LEU A 287 4.20 -20.41 37.27
N LYS A 288 4.39 -20.20 38.57
CA LYS A 288 4.35 -18.87 39.19
C LYS A 288 5.45 -17.96 38.62
N GLU A 289 6.70 -18.43 38.61
CA GLU A 289 7.83 -17.66 38.07
C GLU A 289 7.67 -17.42 36.56
N PHE A 290 7.12 -18.38 35.81
CA PHE A 290 6.80 -18.24 34.40
C PHE A 290 5.79 -17.12 34.16
N ALA A 291 4.69 -17.09 34.93
CA ALA A 291 3.68 -16.04 34.84
C ALA A 291 4.25 -14.66 35.17
N ILE A 292 5.15 -14.57 36.18
CA ILE A 292 5.82 -13.32 36.54
C ILE A 292 6.81 -12.89 35.46
N ALA A 293 7.60 -13.81 34.91
CA ALA A 293 8.52 -13.52 33.81
C ALA A 293 7.77 -13.06 32.55
N LEU A 294 6.64 -13.69 32.23
CA LEU A 294 5.71 -13.22 31.20
C LEU A 294 5.21 -11.81 31.49
N GLY A 295 4.82 -11.52 32.74
CA GLY A 295 4.43 -10.18 33.17
C GLY A 295 5.54 -9.14 32.94
N PHE A 296 6.79 -9.45 33.28
CA PHE A 296 7.93 -8.55 33.03
C PHE A 296 8.22 -8.34 31.54
N ILE A 297 8.09 -9.38 30.70
CA ILE A 297 8.25 -9.25 29.24
C ILE A 297 7.16 -8.35 28.66
N LEU A 298 5.90 -8.59 29.02
CA LEU A 298 4.77 -7.76 28.56
C LEU A 298 4.87 -6.32 29.06
N LEU A 299 5.33 -6.12 30.31
CA LEU A 299 5.62 -4.80 30.85
C LEU A 299 6.73 -4.11 30.07
N GLY A 300 7.82 -4.84 29.73
CA GLY A 300 8.90 -4.33 28.89
C GLY A 300 8.38 -3.88 27.53
N PHE A 301 7.53 -4.67 26.87
CA PHE A 301 6.93 -4.31 25.59
C PHE A 301 6.04 -3.06 25.71
N PHE A 302 5.22 -2.98 26.76
CA PHE A 302 4.32 -1.85 26.99
C PHE A 302 5.09 -0.55 27.28
N VAL A 303 6.09 -0.59 28.17
CA VAL A 303 6.91 0.58 28.52
C VAL A 303 7.71 1.05 27.31
N THR A 304 8.29 0.13 26.54
CA THR A 304 9.00 0.46 25.30
C THR A 304 8.09 1.10 24.27
N LEU A 305 6.92 0.50 24.00
CA LEU A 305 5.96 1.06 23.05
C LEU A 305 5.53 2.47 23.47
N THR A 306 5.13 2.64 24.73
CA THR A 306 4.68 3.94 25.26
C THR A 306 5.81 4.98 25.19
N GLY A 307 7.03 4.62 25.59
CA GLY A 307 8.19 5.53 25.54
C GLY A 307 8.53 5.98 24.12
N ILE A 308 8.53 5.05 23.15
CA ILE A 308 8.80 5.38 21.75
C ILE A 308 7.67 6.21 21.14
N LEU A 309 6.40 5.93 21.48
CA LEU A 309 5.27 6.74 21.03
C LEU A 309 5.37 8.17 21.56
N LEU A 310 5.79 8.37 22.81
CA LEU A 310 6.03 9.71 23.35
C LEU A 310 7.13 10.45 22.59
N VAL A 311 8.24 9.79 22.27
CA VAL A 311 9.31 10.37 21.46
C VAL A 311 8.80 10.69 20.05
N ALA A 312 8.11 9.77 19.39
CA ALA A 312 7.56 9.95 18.05
C ALA A 312 6.59 11.14 17.98
N VAL A 313 5.61 11.19 18.89
CA VAL A 313 4.66 12.31 18.99
C VAL A 313 5.40 13.62 19.27
N PHE A 314 6.39 13.62 20.16
CA PHE A 314 7.19 14.82 20.44
C PHE A 314 7.90 15.33 19.17
N ILE A 315 8.57 14.45 18.40
CA ILE A 315 9.22 14.80 17.13
C ILE A 315 8.23 15.41 16.14
N SER A 316 7.03 14.84 16.05
CA SER A 316 5.97 15.38 15.19
C SER A 316 5.48 16.76 15.66
N LEU A 317 5.34 16.97 16.97
CA LEU A 317 4.88 18.25 17.54
C LEU A 317 5.88 19.39 17.37
N ILE A 318 7.20 19.10 17.38
CA ILE A 318 8.24 20.12 17.15
C ILE A 318 8.50 20.39 15.66
N GLY A 319 7.72 19.79 14.75
CA GLY A 319 7.85 19.99 13.30
C GLY A 319 9.05 19.28 12.66
N GLN A 320 9.62 18.28 13.32
CA GLN A 320 10.78 17.50 12.81
C GLN A 320 10.36 16.14 12.25
N SER A 321 9.11 16.02 11.82
CA SER A 321 8.58 14.81 11.20
C SER A 321 9.36 14.40 9.95
N LEU A 322 9.40 13.09 9.69
CA LEU A 322 10.08 12.51 8.52
C LEU A 322 11.61 12.71 8.53
N CYS A 323 12.24 13.06 9.65
CA CYS A 323 13.71 13.22 9.74
C CYS A 323 14.52 11.99 9.24
N TRP A 324 13.89 10.82 9.18
CA TRP A 324 14.45 9.57 8.67
C TRP A 324 14.12 9.28 7.18
N TYR A 325 13.39 10.14 6.47
CA TYR A 325 12.92 9.88 5.10
C TYR A 325 14.08 9.73 4.10
N THR A 326 15.00 10.70 4.05
CA THR A 326 16.24 10.56 3.26
C THR A 326 17.25 9.66 3.96
N HIS A 327 17.36 9.79 5.29
CA HIS A 327 18.37 9.10 6.11
C HIS A 327 17.71 8.03 7.00
N TYR A 328 17.30 6.91 6.41
CA TYR A 328 16.53 5.88 7.11
C TYR A 328 17.19 5.35 8.40
N TYR A 329 18.52 5.34 8.46
CA TYR A 329 19.27 4.91 9.65
C TYR A 329 19.00 5.79 10.89
N VAL A 330 18.54 7.02 10.71
CA VAL A 330 18.10 7.90 11.81
C VAL A 330 16.98 7.24 12.61
N SER A 331 16.06 6.51 11.96
CA SER A 331 15.00 5.77 12.65
C SER A 331 15.55 4.67 13.58
N TYR A 332 16.62 3.97 13.17
CA TYR A 332 17.28 2.96 14.00
C TYR A 332 17.96 3.56 15.21
N PHE A 333 18.66 4.68 15.03
CA PHE A 333 19.38 5.32 16.13
C PHE A 333 18.43 6.07 17.06
N LEU A 334 17.36 6.67 16.55
CA LEU A 334 16.38 7.39 17.35
C LEU A 334 15.45 6.43 18.09
N TYR A 335 14.70 5.59 17.36
CA TYR A 335 13.71 4.72 17.97
C TYR A 335 14.29 3.38 18.40
N GLY A 336 15.17 2.78 17.59
CA GLY A 336 15.69 1.44 17.84
C GLY A 336 16.62 1.37 19.05
N SER A 337 17.54 2.34 19.18
CA SER A 337 18.44 2.39 20.34
C SER A 337 17.70 2.65 21.65
N ALA A 338 16.70 3.55 21.64
CA ALA A 338 15.83 3.82 22.78
C ALA A 338 14.95 2.61 23.14
N ALA A 339 14.42 1.90 22.15
CA ALA A 339 13.61 0.71 22.37
C ALA A 339 14.45 -0.41 23.02
N LEU A 340 15.64 -0.68 22.49
CA LEU A 340 16.56 -1.66 23.06
C LEU A 340 17.05 -1.26 24.45
N ALA A 341 17.38 0.03 24.66
CA ALA A 341 17.78 0.53 25.97
C ALA A 341 16.66 0.34 27.01
N THR A 342 15.42 0.65 26.65
CA THR A 342 14.24 0.49 27.52
C THR A 342 14.00 -0.98 27.86
N LEU A 343 14.02 -1.88 26.87
CA LEU A 343 13.86 -3.31 27.08
C LEU A 343 14.95 -3.85 28.02
N ILE A 344 16.22 -3.53 27.75
CA ILE A 344 17.34 -3.96 28.60
C ILE A 344 17.19 -3.39 30.01
N PHE A 345 16.80 -2.12 30.14
CA PHE A 345 16.65 -1.46 31.43
C PHE A 345 15.57 -2.12 32.30
N VAL A 346 14.37 -2.37 31.76
CA VAL A 346 13.28 -3.04 32.48
C VAL A 346 13.72 -4.42 32.98
N HIS A 347 14.37 -5.22 32.12
CA HIS A 347 14.84 -6.55 32.50
C HIS A 347 16.03 -6.52 33.48
N THR A 348 16.90 -5.51 33.39
CA THR A 348 17.98 -5.29 34.37
C THR A 348 17.43 -4.90 35.73
N LEU A 349 16.38 -4.07 35.79
CA LEU A 349 15.68 -3.76 37.04
C LEU A 349 15.04 -5.04 37.63
N ALA A 350 14.33 -5.81 36.81
CA ALA A 350 13.76 -7.09 37.25
C ALA A 350 14.85 -8.05 37.78
N LYS A 351 16.00 -8.15 37.10
CA LYS A 351 17.15 -8.93 37.56
C LYS A 351 17.66 -8.46 38.93
N ASN A 352 17.89 -7.16 39.08
CA ASN A 352 18.57 -6.61 40.25
C ASN A 352 17.68 -6.48 41.50
N PHE A 353 16.37 -6.26 41.31
CA PHE A 353 15.43 -6.04 42.40
C PHE A 353 14.62 -7.30 42.74
N TYR A 354 13.97 -7.92 41.75
CA TYR A 354 13.11 -9.08 41.98
C TYR A 354 13.90 -10.39 42.04
N TYR A 355 14.81 -10.60 41.08
CA TYR A 355 15.57 -11.84 40.94
C TYR A 355 16.98 -11.81 41.55
N LYS A 356 17.26 -10.86 42.46
CA LYS A 356 18.61 -10.60 43.02
C LYS A 356 19.33 -11.85 43.55
N HIS A 357 18.58 -12.76 44.15
CA HIS A 357 19.10 -13.98 44.79
C HIS A 357 18.76 -15.26 44.00
N ALA A 358 18.18 -15.14 42.81
CA ALA A 358 17.85 -16.29 41.98
C ALA A 358 19.08 -16.79 41.21
N ASN A 359 19.08 -18.09 40.89
CA ASN A 359 20.15 -18.71 40.12
C ASN A 359 20.12 -18.22 38.66
N GLU A 360 21.24 -17.71 38.15
CA GLU A 360 21.33 -17.13 36.81
C GLU A 360 21.01 -18.13 35.69
N GLN A 361 21.41 -19.41 35.84
CA GLN A 361 21.09 -20.45 34.86
C GLN A 361 19.58 -20.72 34.82
N PHE A 362 18.93 -20.76 35.99
CA PHE A 362 17.48 -20.89 36.06
C PHE A 362 16.76 -19.72 35.38
N LEU A 363 17.21 -18.47 35.60
CA LEU A 363 16.65 -17.30 34.93
C LEU A 363 16.90 -17.32 33.42
N GLY A 364 18.11 -17.73 32.99
CA GLY A 364 18.42 -17.90 31.58
C GLY A 364 17.52 -18.93 30.89
N GLU A 365 17.16 -20.03 31.58
CA GLU A 365 16.16 -20.97 31.08
C GLU A 365 14.75 -20.37 31.06
N LEU A 366 14.33 -19.71 32.15
CA LEU A 366 12.99 -19.12 32.28
C LEU A 366 12.71 -18.07 31.19
N PHE A 367 13.63 -17.14 30.98
CA PHE A 367 13.52 -16.09 29.96
C PHE A 367 13.79 -16.58 28.53
N PHE A 368 14.20 -17.84 28.35
CA PHE A 368 14.16 -18.52 27.05
C PHE A 368 12.81 -19.22 26.83
N ASP A 369 12.27 -19.86 27.88
CA ASP A 369 11.03 -20.63 27.84
C ASP A 369 9.80 -19.73 27.57
N VAL A 370 9.77 -18.49 28.09
CA VAL A 370 8.63 -17.58 27.90
C VAL A 370 8.49 -17.10 26.45
N PRO A 371 9.52 -16.54 25.77
CA PRO A 371 9.44 -16.23 24.34
C PRO A 371 9.08 -17.45 23.49
N LEU A 372 9.62 -18.63 23.80
CA LEU A 372 9.30 -19.87 23.11
C LEU A 372 7.79 -20.16 23.17
N ALA A 373 7.17 -20.00 24.35
CA ALA A 373 5.73 -20.16 24.51
C ALA A 373 4.93 -19.09 23.75
N LEU A 374 5.33 -17.83 23.86
CA LEU A 374 4.67 -16.70 23.18
C LEU A 374 4.65 -16.90 21.66
N TRP A 375 5.81 -17.21 21.05
CA TRP A 375 5.91 -17.44 19.62
C TRP A 375 5.16 -18.70 19.16
N SER A 376 5.11 -19.74 20.00
CA SER A 376 4.32 -20.94 19.71
C SER A 376 2.82 -20.66 19.71
N VAL A 377 2.32 -19.91 20.71
CA VAL A 377 0.91 -19.51 20.79
C VAL A 377 0.56 -18.56 19.65
N SER A 378 1.38 -17.54 19.38
CA SER A 378 1.18 -16.63 18.25
C SER A 378 1.16 -17.38 16.92
N GLY A 379 2.09 -18.31 16.70
CA GLY A 379 2.13 -19.14 15.50
C GLY A 379 0.85 -19.96 15.30
N VAL A 380 0.32 -20.56 16.37
CA VAL A 380 -0.97 -21.27 16.33
C VAL A 380 -2.13 -20.32 16.05
N LEU A 381 -2.20 -19.17 16.73
CA LEU A 381 -3.27 -18.19 16.53
C LEU A 381 -3.31 -17.65 15.09
N LEU A 382 -2.15 -17.28 14.55
CA LEU A 382 -2.02 -16.82 13.16
C LEU A 382 -2.42 -17.93 12.18
N THR A 383 -1.98 -19.17 12.43
CA THR A 383 -2.37 -20.34 11.62
C THR A 383 -3.88 -20.57 11.64
N CYS A 384 -4.52 -20.49 12.81
CA CYS A 384 -5.97 -20.63 12.96
C CYS A 384 -6.76 -19.50 12.26
N ARG A 385 -6.16 -18.31 12.12
CA ARG A 385 -6.73 -17.18 11.36
C ARG A 385 -6.47 -17.27 9.84
N GLY A 386 -5.80 -18.33 9.37
CA GLY A 386 -5.47 -18.50 7.96
C GLY A 386 -4.35 -17.59 7.45
N ILE A 387 -3.57 -16.98 8.36
CA ILE A 387 -2.43 -16.11 8.02
C ILE A 387 -1.25 -17.00 7.62
N SER A 388 -0.87 -16.91 6.35
CA SER A 388 0.18 -17.67 5.70
C SER A 388 1.58 -17.27 6.16
N SER A 389 1.81 -16.03 6.60
CA SER A 389 3.09 -15.60 7.21
C SER A 389 3.36 -16.21 8.59
N ALA A 390 2.44 -17.01 9.15
CA ALA A 390 2.65 -17.74 10.42
C ALA A 390 3.89 -18.65 10.42
N PHE A 391 4.40 -19.04 9.24
CA PHE A 391 5.67 -19.79 9.13
C PHE A 391 6.85 -19.06 9.77
N LEU A 392 6.82 -17.71 9.83
CA LEU A 392 7.85 -16.92 10.51
C LEU A 392 7.94 -17.28 11.99
N CYS A 393 6.79 -17.43 12.66
CA CYS A 393 6.73 -17.87 14.06
C CYS A 393 7.26 -19.30 14.20
N ALA A 394 6.88 -20.20 13.28
CA ALA A 394 7.35 -21.59 13.30
C ALA A 394 8.87 -21.68 13.09
N MET A 395 9.45 -20.88 12.19
CA MET A 395 10.90 -20.76 12.01
C MET A 395 11.56 -20.24 13.29
N TRP A 396 11.00 -19.17 13.89
CA TRP A 396 11.50 -18.58 15.13
C TRP A 396 11.48 -19.57 16.31
N VAL A 397 10.49 -20.46 16.37
CA VAL A 397 10.36 -21.53 17.39
C VAL A 397 11.28 -22.72 17.09
N ALA A 398 11.29 -23.21 15.86
CA ALA A 398 12.03 -24.42 15.48
C ALA A 398 13.54 -24.26 15.69
N PHE A 399 14.12 -23.15 15.21
CA PHE A 399 15.54 -22.88 15.38
C PHE A 399 15.92 -22.65 16.85
N ALA A 400 15.04 -22.02 17.64
CA ALA A 400 15.25 -21.87 19.07
C ALA A 400 15.26 -23.23 19.78
N LEU A 401 14.33 -24.13 19.46
CA LEU A 401 14.30 -25.49 20.01
C LEU A 401 15.55 -26.31 19.65
N LEU A 402 15.98 -26.26 18.39
CA LEU A 402 17.20 -26.93 17.93
C LEU A 402 18.43 -26.38 18.67
N THR A 403 18.54 -25.06 18.77
CA THR A 403 19.60 -24.38 19.52
C THR A 403 19.59 -24.79 20.99
N LYS A 404 18.41 -24.89 21.60
CA LYS A 404 18.25 -25.34 22.99
C LYS A 404 18.73 -26.78 23.19
N LEU A 405 18.42 -27.68 22.26
CA LEU A 405 18.88 -29.07 22.31
C LEU A 405 20.40 -29.18 22.30
N MET A 406 21.08 -28.36 21.49
CA MET A 406 22.54 -28.33 21.39
C MET A 406 23.22 -27.67 22.61
N THR A 407 22.56 -26.69 23.22
CA THR A 407 23.15 -25.88 24.31
C THR A 407 22.75 -26.32 25.71
N TYR A 408 21.74 -27.18 25.86
CA TYR A 408 21.17 -27.57 27.16
C TYR A 408 22.20 -28.11 28.16
N LYS A 409 23.02 -29.09 27.75
CA LYS A 409 24.04 -29.71 28.64
C LYS A 409 25.10 -28.71 29.06
N GLU A 410 25.59 -27.91 28.12
CA GLU A 410 26.62 -26.91 28.36
C GLU A 410 26.13 -25.85 29.36
N LEU A 411 24.92 -25.31 29.17
CA LEU A 411 24.34 -24.32 30.08
C LEU A 411 24.13 -24.90 31.50
N LYS A 412 23.64 -26.14 31.58
CA LYS A 412 23.31 -26.80 32.86
C LYS A 412 24.56 -27.18 33.66
N GLU A 413 25.61 -27.67 32.98
CA GLU A 413 26.83 -28.17 33.64
C GLU A 413 27.87 -27.07 33.86
N LYS A 414 28.00 -26.13 32.92
CA LYS A 414 29.09 -25.15 32.86
C LYS A 414 28.64 -23.68 32.85
N GLY A 415 27.33 -23.42 32.75
CA GLY A 415 26.80 -22.06 32.66
C GLY A 415 27.01 -21.41 31.28
N ALA A 416 26.93 -20.08 31.23
CA ALA A 416 27.03 -19.29 30.00
C ALA A 416 28.50 -19.12 29.54
N THR A 417 29.13 -20.20 29.11
CA THR A 417 30.50 -20.19 28.55
C THR A 417 30.53 -19.52 27.18
N MET A 418 31.71 -19.11 26.70
CA MET A 418 31.86 -18.59 25.33
C MET A 418 31.37 -19.60 24.28
N LYS A 419 31.60 -20.90 24.51
CA LYS A 419 31.07 -21.97 23.66
C LYS A 419 29.54 -21.97 23.62
N PHE A 420 28.87 -21.81 24.76
CA PHE A 420 27.40 -21.66 24.81
C PHE A 420 26.94 -20.49 23.96
N VAL A 421 27.53 -19.30 24.12
CA VAL A 421 27.18 -18.09 23.37
C VAL A 421 27.38 -18.30 21.87
N THR A 422 28.53 -18.84 21.45
CA THR A 422 28.83 -19.08 20.03
C THR A 422 27.84 -20.07 19.40
N VAL A 423 27.58 -21.21 20.04
CA VAL A 423 26.61 -22.20 19.53
C VAL A 423 25.21 -21.61 19.49
N TYR A 424 24.84 -20.79 20.48
CA TYR A 424 23.55 -20.11 20.51
C TYR A 424 23.37 -19.15 19.33
N LEU A 425 24.34 -18.26 19.12
CA LEU A 425 24.28 -17.28 18.04
C LEU A 425 24.31 -17.96 16.66
N LEU A 426 25.10 -19.03 16.49
CA LEU A 426 25.11 -19.81 15.26
C LEU A 426 23.77 -20.52 15.01
N GLY A 427 23.18 -21.11 16.05
CA GLY A 427 21.89 -21.80 15.95
C GLY A 427 20.73 -20.86 15.60
N MET A 428 20.79 -19.60 16.05
CA MET A 428 19.79 -18.59 15.71
C MET A 428 20.14 -17.76 14.47
N PHE A 429 21.31 -17.94 13.86
CA PHE A 429 21.79 -17.07 12.77
C PHE A 429 20.82 -17.00 11.59
N ILE A 430 20.30 -18.14 11.14
CA ILE A 430 19.40 -18.24 9.98
C ILE A 430 18.09 -17.43 10.17
N PRO A 431 17.30 -17.63 11.24
CA PRO A 431 16.08 -16.84 11.43
C PRO A 431 16.38 -15.34 11.58
N TYR A 432 17.47 -14.95 12.25
CA TYR A 432 17.87 -13.53 12.34
C TYR A 432 18.18 -12.93 10.97
N LEU A 433 19.00 -13.62 10.17
CA LEU A 433 19.37 -13.16 8.83
C LEU A 433 18.13 -13.02 7.93
N TYR A 434 17.24 -14.01 7.97
CA TYR A 434 15.99 -13.98 7.21
C TYR A 434 15.07 -12.85 7.64
N LEU A 435 14.92 -12.61 8.95
CA LEU A 435 14.08 -11.53 9.44
C LEU A 435 14.67 -10.16 9.07
N ILE A 436 15.99 -9.97 9.15
CA ILE A 436 16.65 -8.73 8.70
C ILE A 436 16.42 -8.50 7.20
N TYR A 437 16.49 -9.56 6.39
CA TYR A 437 16.18 -9.50 4.97
C TYR A 437 14.73 -9.03 4.71
N LEU A 438 13.76 -9.61 5.43
CA LEU A 438 12.35 -9.20 5.33
C LEU A 438 12.12 -7.76 5.83
N ILE A 439 12.77 -7.38 6.93
CA ILE A 439 12.69 -6.02 7.47
C ILE A 439 13.17 -5.00 6.44
N ARG A 440 14.28 -5.29 5.74
CA ARG A 440 14.77 -4.42 4.65
C ARG A 440 13.72 -4.24 3.55
N LEU A 441 13.05 -5.31 3.13
CA LEU A 441 11.99 -5.25 2.11
C LEU A 441 10.83 -4.36 2.55
N VAL A 442 10.40 -4.47 3.81
CA VAL A 442 9.34 -3.62 4.37
C VAL A 442 9.80 -2.17 4.48
N PHE A 443 11.04 -1.89 4.86
CA PHE A 443 11.58 -0.53 4.90
C PHE A 443 11.62 0.14 3.53
N GLU A 444 12.05 -0.59 2.49
CA GLU A 444 12.13 -0.09 1.12
C GLU A 444 10.78 0.45 0.63
N MET A 445 9.69 -0.19 1.04
CA MET A 445 8.32 0.20 0.70
C MET A 445 7.74 1.24 1.68
N LEU A 446 7.91 1.02 2.99
CA LEU A 446 7.27 1.84 4.04
C LEU A 446 7.75 3.29 4.01
N ILE A 447 9.06 3.52 3.87
CA ILE A 447 9.60 4.88 3.97
C ILE A 447 9.05 5.80 2.86
N PRO A 448 9.10 5.44 1.56
CA PRO A 448 8.51 6.26 0.52
C PRO A 448 7.01 6.49 0.67
N ILE A 449 6.25 5.50 1.16
CA ILE A 449 4.79 5.63 1.38
C ILE A 449 4.49 6.71 2.44
N MET A 450 5.27 6.76 3.52
CA MET A 450 5.10 7.77 4.57
C MET A 450 5.37 9.20 4.09
N GLY A 451 6.09 9.38 2.98
CA GLY A 451 6.25 10.67 2.31
C GLY A 451 5.07 11.07 1.40
N ARG A 452 4.00 10.26 1.36
CA ARG A 452 2.81 10.50 0.53
C ARG A 452 1.49 9.97 1.13
N SER A 453 1.44 9.71 2.43
CA SER A 453 0.28 9.11 3.11
C SER A 453 -0.78 10.11 3.58
N GLY A 454 -0.70 11.37 3.13
CA GLY A 454 -1.57 12.46 3.56
C GLY A 454 -1.09 13.16 4.83
N SER A 455 -1.92 14.05 5.36
CA SER A 455 -1.59 14.91 6.52
C SER A 455 -2.17 14.43 7.86
N GLU A 456 -2.99 13.38 7.84
CA GLU A 456 -3.65 12.86 9.05
C GLU A 456 -2.82 11.86 9.84
N VAL A 457 -2.10 10.98 9.15
CA VAL A 457 -1.36 9.89 9.80
C VAL A 457 0.04 10.39 10.20
N PRO A 458 0.40 10.44 11.50
CA PRO A 458 1.73 10.86 11.92
C PRO A 458 2.78 9.79 11.54
N PRO A 459 3.71 10.09 10.62
CA PRO A 459 4.61 9.08 10.05
C PRO A 459 5.61 8.56 11.09
N ASP A 460 6.03 9.42 12.02
CA ASP A 460 6.95 9.06 13.11
C ASP A 460 6.32 8.07 14.09
N VAL A 461 5.00 8.14 14.29
CA VAL A 461 4.26 7.17 15.12
C VAL A 461 4.25 5.81 14.43
N VAL A 462 3.93 5.77 13.13
CA VAL A 462 3.95 4.53 12.34
C VAL A 462 5.35 3.91 12.33
N MET A 463 6.38 4.72 12.06
CA MET A 463 7.77 4.27 12.05
C MET A 463 8.23 3.81 13.44
N GLY A 464 7.86 4.54 14.49
CA GLY A 464 8.14 4.18 15.88
C GLY A 464 7.52 2.84 16.26
N ILE A 465 6.24 2.60 15.94
CA ILE A 465 5.55 1.32 16.18
C ILE A 465 6.28 0.20 15.42
N PHE A 466 6.60 0.41 14.15
CA PHE A 466 7.28 -0.58 13.33
C PHE A 466 8.65 -0.96 13.91
N ILE A 467 9.47 0.02 14.30
CA ILE A 467 10.76 -0.20 14.94
C ILE A 467 10.60 -0.96 16.27
N VAL A 468 9.60 -0.61 17.10
CA VAL A 468 9.33 -1.32 18.36
C VAL A 468 9.00 -2.79 18.11
N VAL A 469 8.14 -3.09 17.14
CA VAL A 469 7.81 -4.46 16.76
C VAL A 469 9.07 -5.21 16.33
N VAL A 470 9.88 -4.62 15.45
CA VAL A 470 11.15 -5.19 14.99
C VAL A 470 12.10 -5.47 16.17
N CYS A 471 12.29 -4.49 17.06
CA CYS A 471 13.12 -4.64 18.26
C CYS A 471 12.60 -5.74 19.18
N ILE A 472 11.29 -5.84 19.40
CA ILE A 472 10.67 -6.90 20.21
C ILE A 472 10.97 -8.27 19.61
N VAL A 473 10.73 -8.45 18.30
CA VAL A 473 11.00 -9.74 17.64
C VAL A 473 12.47 -10.13 17.75
N LEU A 474 13.37 -9.23 17.33
CA LEU A 474 14.82 -9.48 17.33
C LEU A 474 15.39 -9.66 18.74
N SER A 475 14.85 -8.97 19.75
CA SER A 475 15.33 -9.08 21.13
C SER A 475 14.80 -10.29 21.88
N SER A 476 13.68 -10.88 21.44
CA SER A 476 12.88 -11.84 22.21
C SER A 476 13.69 -12.97 22.85
N TYR A 477 14.52 -13.65 22.07
CA TYR A 477 15.40 -14.72 22.54
C TYR A 477 16.70 -14.20 23.18
N LEU A 478 17.14 -12.98 22.85
CA LEU A 478 18.31 -12.36 23.45
C LEU A 478 18.08 -11.90 24.90
N LEU A 479 16.82 -11.77 25.33
CA LEU A 479 16.46 -11.42 26.71
C LEU A 479 17.10 -12.36 27.73
N SER A 480 17.27 -13.66 27.42
CA SER A 480 17.95 -14.60 28.33
C SER A 480 19.38 -14.18 28.66
N PHE A 481 20.09 -13.51 27.74
CA PHE A 481 21.45 -13.03 27.99
C PHE A 481 21.52 -11.89 28.99
N ILE A 482 20.46 -11.08 29.13
CA ILE A 482 20.40 -10.05 30.18
C ILE A 482 20.52 -10.71 31.55
N TYR A 483 19.78 -11.80 31.77
CA TYR A 483 19.78 -12.55 33.02
C TYR A 483 21.06 -13.36 33.26
N LEU A 484 21.74 -13.81 32.20
CA LEU A 484 23.03 -14.49 32.27
C LEU A 484 24.24 -13.52 32.36
N SER A 485 24.06 -12.24 32.00
CA SER A 485 25.13 -11.25 31.99
C SER A 485 25.48 -10.76 33.40
N ARG A 486 26.77 -10.54 33.68
CA ARG A 486 27.20 -9.95 34.96
C ARG A 486 26.76 -8.50 35.11
N SER A 487 26.69 -7.75 34.01
CA SER A 487 26.33 -6.33 34.00
C SER A 487 25.86 -5.91 32.62
N THR A 488 24.82 -5.09 32.56
CA THR A 488 24.32 -4.46 31.33
C THR A 488 24.70 -2.97 31.24
N LYS A 489 25.49 -2.45 32.19
CA LYS A 489 25.74 -1.01 32.34
C LYS A 489 26.33 -0.37 31.08
N MET A 490 27.37 -0.99 30.50
CA MET A 490 28.03 -0.44 29.31
C MET A 490 27.10 -0.41 28.10
N THR A 491 26.35 -1.48 27.86
CA THR A 491 25.36 -1.54 26.77
C THR A 491 24.28 -0.49 26.94
N LEU A 492 23.75 -0.30 28.15
CA LEU A 492 22.78 0.74 28.46
C LEU A 492 23.35 2.14 28.22
N ILE A 493 24.58 2.42 28.69
CA ILE A 493 25.26 3.70 28.46
C ILE A 493 25.42 3.94 26.95
N SER A 494 25.94 2.97 26.20
CA SER A 494 26.15 3.12 24.76
C SER A 494 24.86 3.39 23.99
N LEU A 495 23.80 2.61 24.24
CA LEU A 495 22.50 2.80 23.56
C LEU A 495 21.85 4.12 23.94
N THR A 496 21.91 4.50 25.23
CA THR A 496 21.36 5.77 25.71
C THR A 496 22.14 6.96 25.13
N THR A 497 23.46 6.85 25.02
CA THR A 497 24.28 7.90 24.37
C THR A 497 23.93 8.04 22.89
N ILE A 498 23.78 6.92 22.16
CA ILE A 498 23.36 6.96 20.75
C ILE A 498 22.00 7.66 20.63
N PHE A 499 21.03 7.25 21.44
CA PHE A 499 19.71 7.88 21.48
C PHE A 499 19.80 9.38 21.74
N ILE A 500 20.48 9.79 22.82
CA ILE A 500 20.58 11.21 23.21
C ILE A 500 21.23 12.04 22.11
N VAL A 501 22.33 11.55 21.53
CA VAL A 501 23.02 12.26 20.44
C VAL A 501 22.09 12.38 19.23
N THR A 502 21.48 11.30 18.77
CA THR A 502 20.56 11.34 17.64
C THR A 502 19.35 12.23 17.92
N PHE A 503 18.77 12.14 19.11
CA PHE A 503 17.64 12.96 19.54
C PHE A 503 17.98 14.46 19.49
N ILE A 504 19.15 14.87 20.00
CA ILE A 504 19.61 16.26 19.92
C ILE A 504 19.79 16.71 18.46
N LEU A 505 20.42 15.87 17.62
CA LEU A 505 20.64 16.19 16.19
C LEU A 505 19.32 16.32 15.41
N VAL A 506 18.33 15.48 15.73
CA VAL A 506 16.98 15.58 15.16
C VAL A 506 16.29 16.84 15.65
N CYS A 507 16.34 17.14 16.95
CA CYS A 507 15.76 18.37 17.51
C CYS A 507 16.39 19.64 16.94
N SER A 508 17.67 19.61 16.55
CA SER A 508 18.34 20.74 15.89
C SER A 508 18.02 20.89 14.40
N GLY A 509 17.22 19.98 13.81
CA GLY A 509 16.83 20.05 12.40
C GLY A 509 17.92 19.69 11.41
N ILE A 510 18.97 18.97 11.83
CA ILE A 510 20.09 18.57 10.95
C ILE A 510 19.62 17.61 9.86
N PHE A 511 18.64 16.77 10.18
CA PHE A 511 18.13 15.75 9.26
C PHE A 511 16.89 16.27 8.50
N PHE A 512 17.12 17.21 7.59
CA PHE A 512 16.06 17.66 6.69
C PHE A 512 15.56 16.49 5.82
N PRO A 513 14.24 16.26 5.72
CA PRO A 513 13.68 15.06 5.10
C PRO A 513 13.91 14.95 3.60
N PHE A 514 13.97 16.05 2.85
CA PHE A 514 13.89 16.05 1.39
C PHE A 514 15.22 16.41 0.71
N SER A 515 15.38 15.98 -0.54
CA SER A 515 16.58 16.25 -1.33
C SER A 515 16.23 16.51 -2.79
N SER A 516 16.85 17.53 -3.37
CA SER A 516 16.83 17.82 -4.81
C SER A 516 18.08 17.34 -5.54
N ASP A 517 18.92 16.53 -4.89
CA ASP A 517 20.07 15.91 -5.55
C ASP A 517 19.58 15.06 -6.72
N LEU A 518 20.07 15.36 -7.92
CA LEU A 518 19.69 14.64 -9.14
C LEU A 518 20.16 13.19 -9.11
N ALA A 519 21.25 12.86 -8.40
CA ALA A 519 21.69 11.48 -8.29
C ALA A 519 20.71 10.65 -7.43
N VAL A 520 20.25 11.23 -6.32
CA VAL A 520 19.39 10.54 -5.33
C VAL A 520 18.25 11.47 -4.87
N PRO A 521 17.28 11.77 -5.75
CA PRO A 521 16.17 12.68 -5.42
C PRO A 521 15.27 12.06 -4.35
N ARG A 522 14.86 12.90 -3.40
CA ARG A 522 13.94 12.55 -2.31
C ARG A 522 12.89 13.67 -2.19
N PRO A 523 11.98 13.78 -3.18
CA PRO A 523 11.13 14.95 -3.28
C PRO A 523 10.01 14.94 -2.24
N LYS A 524 9.64 16.14 -1.79
CA LYS A 524 8.33 16.39 -1.16
C LYS A 524 7.26 16.44 -2.25
N ARG A 525 6.18 15.69 -2.09
CA ARG A 525 5.06 15.70 -3.05
C ARG A 525 3.98 16.68 -2.62
N MET A 526 3.40 17.37 -3.60
CA MET A 526 2.32 18.32 -3.38
C MET A 526 1.31 18.28 -4.50
N LEU A 527 0.06 18.63 -4.19
CA LEU A 527 -1.00 18.79 -5.16
C LEU A 527 -1.46 20.26 -5.17
N LEU A 528 -1.38 20.91 -6.34
CA LEU A 528 -1.79 22.30 -6.53
C LEU A 528 -2.84 22.39 -7.63
N GLN A 529 -3.98 23.01 -7.33
CA GLN A 529 -5.04 23.22 -8.31
C GLN A 529 -5.42 24.69 -8.37
N HIS A 530 -5.25 25.35 -9.51
CA HIS A 530 -5.86 26.67 -9.71
C HIS A 530 -7.30 26.46 -10.14
N LEU A 531 -8.24 26.87 -9.31
CA LEU A 531 -9.64 26.49 -9.45
C LEU A 531 -10.59 27.68 -9.40
N ASN A 532 -11.68 27.57 -10.16
CA ASN A 532 -12.87 28.39 -9.99
C ASN A 532 -13.96 27.57 -9.28
N ARG A 533 -14.60 28.14 -8.27
CA ARG A 533 -15.80 27.57 -7.64
C ARG A 533 -17.00 28.43 -7.96
N ARG A 534 -18.10 27.80 -8.36
CA ARG A 534 -19.38 28.45 -8.67
C ARG A 534 -20.51 27.70 -7.98
N PHE A 535 -21.29 28.41 -7.18
CA PHE A 535 -22.39 27.86 -6.40
C PHE A 535 -23.70 28.49 -6.88
N HIS A 536 -24.58 27.66 -7.41
CA HIS A 536 -25.87 28.09 -7.96
C HIS A 536 -27.02 27.74 -7.00
N SER A 537 -28.00 28.65 -6.91
CA SER A 537 -29.22 28.48 -6.14
C SER A 537 -30.16 27.45 -6.78
N LEU A 538 -31.28 27.17 -6.10
CA LEU A 538 -32.37 26.34 -6.62
C LEU A 538 -32.97 26.90 -7.93
N ASP A 539 -32.96 28.23 -8.11
CA ASP A 539 -33.44 28.89 -9.32
C ASP A 539 -32.38 28.91 -10.44
N GLY A 540 -31.20 28.33 -10.19
CA GLY A 540 -30.07 28.30 -11.12
C GLY A 540 -29.25 29.59 -11.19
N HIS A 541 -29.53 30.58 -10.32
CA HIS A 541 -28.75 31.82 -10.25
C HIS A 541 -27.44 31.60 -9.49
N LEU A 542 -26.36 32.24 -9.96
CA LEU A 542 -25.06 32.21 -9.27
C LEU A 542 -25.14 33.01 -7.96
N GLU A 543 -25.05 32.33 -6.82
CA GLU A 543 -25.08 32.97 -5.49
C GLU A 543 -23.68 33.37 -5.02
N LYS A 544 -22.70 32.49 -5.28
CA LYS A 544 -21.32 32.66 -4.82
C LYS A 544 -20.37 32.14 -5.87
N SER A 545 -19.28 32.87 -6.08
CA SER A 545 -18.15 32.41 -6.88
C SER A 545 -16.84 32.94 -6.34
N ASP A 546 -15.81 32.12 -6.39
CA ASP A 546 -14.45 32.51 -6.05
C ASP A 546 -13.43 31.75 -6.90
N SER A 547 -12.18 32.23 -6.87
CA SER A 547 -11.05 31.60 -7.55
C SER A 547 -9.79 31.70 -6.70
N GLY A 548 -8.93 30.69 -6.85
CA GLY A 548 -7.72 30.56 -6.06
C GLY A 548 -6.92 29.31 -6.37
N ILE A 549 -5.69 29.30 -5.89
CA ILE A 549 -4.82 28.13 -5.93
C ILE A 549 -5.02 27.35 -4.63
N TRP A 550 -5.58 26.16 -4.77
CA TRP A 550 -5.75 25.21 -3.69
C TRP A 550 -4.53 24.30 -3.58
N ILE A 551 -3.97 24.21 -2.39
CA ILE A 551 -2.66 23.63 -2.11
C ILE A 551 -2.82 22.53 -1.06
N ASN A 552 -2.36 21.34 -1.41
CA ASN A 552 -2.41 20.15 -0.57
C ASN A 552 -1.01 19.55 -0.45
N GLY A 553 -0.51 19.43 0.79
CA GLY A 553 0.71 18.66 1.07
C GLY A 553 0.36 17.18 1.13
N MET A 554 1.10 16.32 0.40
CA MET A 554 0.84 14.87 0.38
C MET A 554 1.43 14.12 1.58
N ASP A 555 2.10 14.84 2.49
CA ASP A 555 2.67 14.29 3.71
C ASP A 555 2.31 15.15 4.94
N TYR A 556 2.61 14.59 6.11
CA TYR A 556 2.28 15.15 7.42
C TYR A 556 2.73 16.59 7.66
N SER A 557 3.82 17.04 7.02
CA SER A 557 4.31 18.41 7.22
C SER A 557 3.44 19.47 6.51
N GLY A 558 2.51 19.08 5.62
CA GLY A 558 1.65 20.02 4.91
C GLY A 558 2.47 21.07 4.14
N ILE A 559 2.21 22.36 4.37
CA ILE A 559 3.00 23.47 3.80
C ILE A 559 4.03 24.07 4.76
N SER A 560 4.17 23.55 5.97
CA SER A 560 4.98 24.18 7.04
C SER A 560 6.45 24.34 6.68
N LEU A 561 7.00 23.41 5.90
CA LEU A 561 8.39 23.45 5.41
C LEU A 561 8.58 24.41 4.22
N ILE A 562 7.51 25.00 3.70
CA ILE A 562 7.52 25.78 2.45
C ILE A 562 7.26 27.25 2.73
N THR A 563 6.37 27.56 3.69
CA THR A 563 6.04 28.94 4.08
C THR A 563 7.27 29.82 4.38
N PRO A 564 8.41 29.31 4.94
CA PRO A 564 9.61 30.13 5.11
C PRO A 564 10.29 30.52 3.79
N HIS A 565 10.11 29.74 2.72
CA HIS A 565 10.67 29.99 1.39
C HIS A 565 9.73 30.79 0.48
N LEU A 566 8.42 30.73 0.73
CA LEU A 566 7.39 31.41 -0.03
C LEU A 566 6.45 32.18 0.92
N PRO A 567 6.82 33.41 1.33
CA PRO A 567 6.03 34.20 2.27
C PRO A 567 4.62 34.54 1.78
N GLU A 568 4.35 34.53 0.48
CA GLU A 568 2.99 34.69 -0.09
C GLU A 568 2.04 33.56 0.34
N LEU A 569 2.58 32.39 0.74
CA LEU A 569 1.77 31.36 1.36
C LEU A 569 1.33 31.75 2.78
N ASN A 570 1.88 32.79 3.40
CA ASN A 570 1.32 33.36 4.63
C ASN A 570 -0.01 34.07 4.35
N ASP A 571 -0.24 34.53 3.12
CA ASP A 571 -1.53 35.06 2.67
C ASP A 571 -2.52 33.92 2.33
N SER A 572 -2.04 32.67 2.29
CA SER A 572 -2.92 31.51 2.16
C SER A 572 -3.72 31.33 3.45
N ILE A 573 -5.03 31.18 3.29
CA ILE A 573 -5.94 30.87 4.38
C ILE A 573 -6.12 29.36 4.46
N ALA A 574 -6.38 28.85 5.67
CA ALA A 574 -6.89 27.49 5.80
C ALA A 574 -8.16 27.37 4.95
N ALA A 575 -8.20 26.37 4.06
CA ALA A 575 -9.33 26.21 3.17
C ALA A 575 -10.59 25.89 3.98
N THR A 576 -11.58 26.76 3.91
CA THR A 576 -12.83 26.62 4.67
C THR A 576 -13.75 25.63 3.95
N CYS A 577 -14.20 24.62 4.69
CA CYS A 577 -15.19 23.66 4.17
C CYS A 577 -16.55 24.37 4.00
N GLU A 578 -17.13 24.26 2.81
CA GLU A 578 -18.53 24.68 2.58
C GLU A 578 -19.46 23.54 3.01
N GLU A 579 -19.96 23.56 4.26
CA GLU A 579 -20.69 22.44 4.86
C GLU A 579 -21.91 21.96 4.07
N GLY A 580 -22.61 22.85 3.36
CA GLY A 580 -23.75 22.51 2.50
C GLY A 580 -23.38 21.83 1.18
N SER A 581 -22.10 21.83 0.83
CA SER A 581 -21.59 21.44 -0.48
C SER A 581 -20.96 20.05 -0.43
N PRO A 582 -21.21 19.16 -1.42
CA PRO A 582 -20.51 17.89 -1.55
C PRO A 582 -18.99 18.08 -1.45
N LEU A 583 -18.32 17.21 -0.69
CA LEU A 583 -16.87 17.25 -0.51
C LEU A 583 -16.30 18.65 -0.17
N CYS A 584 -17.01 19.39 0.69
CA CYS A 584 -16.62 20.71 1.18
C CYS A 584 -16.50 21.81 0.11
N GLY A 585 -17.01 21.57 -1.11
CA GLY A 585 -16.88 22.55 -2.20
C GLY A 585 -15.51 22.55 -2.87
N PHE A 586 -14.79 21.42 -2.90
CA PHE A 586 -13.45 21.33 -3.50
C PHE A 586 -13.34 20.24 -4.58
N PRO A 587 -12.52 20.45 -5.62
CA PRO A 587 -12.37 19.53 -6.74
C PRO A 587 -11.39 18.38 -6.40
N TRP A 588 -11.87 17.40 -5.65
CA TRP A 588 -11.11 16.17 -5.36
C TRP A 588 -11.11 15.19 -6.54
N ILE A 589 -9.95 14.81 -7.08
CA ILE A 589 -9.88 13.78 -8.15
C ILE A 589 -10.36 12.40 -7.66
N LEU A 590 -10.07 12.06 -6.41
CA LEU A 590 -10.49 10.82 -5.76
C LEU A 590 -11.12 11.19 -4.41
N PRO A 591 -11.98 10.34 -3.82
CA PRO A 591 -12.60 10.63 -2.53
C PRO A 591 -11.63 10.44 -1.33
N VAL A 592 -10.44 11.05 -1.44
CA VAL A 592 -9.32 11.00 -0.48
C VAL A 592 -9.39 12.09 0.57
N ASN A 593 -10.48 12.87 0.65
CA ASN A 593 -10.57 14.05 1.51
C ASN A 593 -10.33 13.72 3.00
N SER A 594 -10.61 12.50 3.44
CA SER A 594 -10.33 12.04 4.81
C SER A 594 -8.84 11.87 5.12
N PHE A 595 -7.96 11.80 4.13
CA PHE A 595 -6.51 11.73 4.34
C PHE A 595 -5.85 13.11 4.49
N PHE A 596 -6.62 14.19 4.31
CA PHE A 596 -6.14 15.56 4.35
C PHE A 596 -6.99 16.42 5.30
N GLY A 597 -6.67 16.46 6.59
CA GLY A 597 -7.45 17.29 7.53
C GLY A 597 -7.10 18.77 7.47
N LYS A 598 -5.99 19.15 6.83
CA LYS A 598 -5.66 20.56 6.54
C LYS A 598 -5.26 20.73 5.09
N THR A 599 -5.91 21.69 4.43
CA THR A 599 -5.63 22.13 3.06
C THR A 599 -5.60 23.65 3.03
N TRP A 600 -4.94 24.23 2.04
CA TRP A 600 -4.67 25.68 1.98
C TRP A 600 -5.21 26.30 0.71
N TYR A 601 -5.69 27.53 0.82
CA TYR A 601 -6.28 28.26 -0.29
C TYR A 601 -5.64 29.63 -0.43
N LEU A 602 -5.00 29.87 -1.58
CA LEU A 602 -4.40 31.15 -1.94
C LEU A 602 -5.30 31.85 -2.96
N PRO A 603 -5.98 32.96 -2.60
CA PRO A 603 -6.84 33.68 -3.54
C PRO A 603 -6.08 34.11 -4.81
N ALA A 604 -6.71 33.91 -5.97
CA ALA A 604 -6.11 34.24 -7.27
C ALA A 604 -7.21 34.62 -8.30
N PRO A 605 -6.88 35.39 -9.36
CA PRO A 605 -7.85 35.75 -10.40
C PRO A 605 -8.51 34.53 -11.05
N ALA A 606 -9.78 34.66 -11.46
CA ALA A 606 -10.52 33.59 -12.11
C ALA A 606 -9.83 33.05 -13.37
N ILE A 607 -9.79 31.73 -13.50
CA ILE A 607 -9.36 31.08 -14.75
C ILE A 607 -10.46 31.17 -15.80
N THR A 608 -10.09 31.27 -17.07
CA THR A 608 -11.03 31.22 -18.19
C THR A 608 -10.57 30.16 -19.18
N PRO A 609 -10.92 28.87 -18.95
CA PRO A 609 -10.54 27.79 -19.85
C PRO A 609 -11.09 28.05 -21.26
N ARG A 610 -10.31 27.70 -22.29
CA ARG A 610 -10.74 27.81 -23.69
C ARG A 610 -11.94 26.93 -23.99
N ASN A 611 -11.99 25.76 -23.35
CA ASN A 611 -13.10 24.82 -23.44
C ASN A 611 -13.79 24.70 -22.08
N PRO A 612 -14.68 25.65 -21.72
CA PRO A 612 -15.33 25.62 -20.42
C PRO A 612 -16.32 24.45 -20.32
N VAL A 613 -16.46 23.92 -19.11
CA VAL A 613 -17.46 22.90 -18.82
C VAL A 613 -18.87 23.46 -19.03
N ARG A 614 -19.71 22.67 -19.71
CA ARG A 614 -21.12 22.96 -19.96
C ARG A 614 -21.96 21.86 -19.32
N PHE A 615 -22.77 22.24 -18.34
CA PHE A 615 -23.70 21.35 -17.64
C PHE A 615 -25.13 21.83 -17.86
N GLN A 616 -26.00 20.95 -18.34
CA GLN A 616 -27.38 21.30 -18.66
C GLN A 616 -28.35 20.24 -18.14
N LEU A 617 -29.43 20.69 -17.49
CA LEU A 617 -30.60 19.88 -17.21
C LEU A 617 -31.45 19.82 -18.49
N LEU A 618 -31.57 18.62 -19.07
CA LEU A 618 -32.34 18.37 -20.28
C LEU A 618 -33.84 18.15 -19.99
N SER A 619 -34.15 17.37 -18.95
CA SER A 619 -35.54 17.10 -18.57
C SER A 619 -35.71 16.87 -17.06
N LYS A 620 -36.88 17.24 -16.55
CA LYS A 620 -37.37 16.95 -15.19
C LYS A 620 -38.75 16.32 -15.33
N GLU A 621 -38.83 15.02 -15.05
CA GLU A 621 -40.03 14.20 -15.27
C GLU A 621 -40.49 13.58 -13.97
N GLN A 622 -41.78 13.70 -13.64
CA GLN A 622 -42.38 12.96 -12.53
C GLN A 622 -42.75 11.56 -13.01
N THR A 623 -42.25 10.52 -12.33
CA THR A 623 -42.50 9.13 -12.70
C THR A 623 -43.83 8.63 -12.11
N GLN A 624 -44.24 7.43 -12.52
CA GLN A 624 -45.45 6.78 -12.02
C GLN A 624 -45.38 6.38 -10.54
N TRP A 625 -44.18 6.37 -9.92
CA TRP A 625 -43.96 5.95 -8.52
C TRP A 625 -43.70 7.12 -7.57
N ASP A 626 -44.14 8.32 -7.95
CA ASP A 626 -43.93 9.57 -7.19
C ASP A 626 -42.44 9.89 -6.95
N SER A 627 -41.59 9.48 -7.89
CA SER A 627 -40.18 9.89 -7.96
C SER A 627 -40.01 10.96 -9.05
N THR A 628 -38.95 11.75 -8.94
CA THR A 628 -38.56 12.73 -9.94
C THR A 628 -37.29 12.28 -10.64
N LYS A 629 -37.35 12.15 -11.97
CA LYS A 629 -36.21 11.84 -12.82
C LYS A 629 -35.62 13.11 -13.41
N LEU A 630 -34.33 13.31 -13.20
CA LEU A 630 -33.56 14.43 -13.74
C LEU A 630 -32.56 13.89 -14.77
N THR A 631 -32.56 14.45 -15.98
CA THR A 631 -31.67 14.05 -17.08
C THR A 631 -30.72 15.19 -17.41
N PHE A 632 -29.44 14.89 -17.57
CA PHE A 632 -28.38 15.87 -17.75
C PHE A 632 -27.52 15.61 -18.99
N GLU A 633 -26.95 16.68 -19.53
CA GLU A 633 -25.87 16.66 -20.50
C GLU A 633 -24.66 17.42 -19.93
N VAL A 634 -23.48 16.81 -20.05
CA VAL A 634 -22.19 17.40 -19.68
C VAL A 634 -21.25 17.38 -20.88
N ILE A 635 -20.60 18.51 -21.13
CA ILE A 635 -19.44 18.62 -22.02
C ILE A 635 -18.32 19.26 -21.21
N GLY A 636 -17.15 18.61 -21.14
CA GLY A 636 -16.02 19.10 -20.34
C GLY A 636 -14.71 18.48 -20.80
N SER A 637 -13.74 18.42 -19.88
CA SER A 637 -12.46 17.77 -20.16
C SER A 637 -12.58 16.24 -20.09
N SER A 638 -11.52 15.57 -20.50
CA SER A 638 -11.39 14.11 -20.38
C SER A 638 -11.53 13.55 -18.99
N HIS A 639 -11.26 14.33 -17.94
CA HIS A 639 -11.30 13.87 -16.54
C HIS A 639 -12.27 14.77 -15.77
N MET A 640 -13.39 14.20 -15.35
CA MET A 640 -14.42 14.89 -14.57
C MET A 640 -14.84 14.03 -13.38
N ALA A 641 -15.46 14.67 -12.40
CA ALA A 641 -16.16 13.95 -11.35
C ALA A 641 -17.53 14.55 -11.10
N LEU A 642 -18.50 13.72 -10.75
CA LEU A 642 -19.82 14.14 -10.31
C LEU A 642 -20.00 13.76 -8.84
N TYR A 643 -20.28 14.76 -8.01
CA TYR A 643 -20.63 14.56 -6.62
C TYR A 643 -22.12 14.76 -6.41
N LEU A 644 -22.72 13.92 -5.59
CA LEU A 644 -24.14 14.03 -5.25
C LEU A 644 -24.30 13.99 -3.73
N ARG A 645 -24.99 15.00 -3.19
CA ARG A 645 -25.43 15.03 -1.79
C ARG A 645 -26.95 15.11 -1.75
N LEU A 646 -27.57 14.11 -1.13
CA LEU A 646 -29.01 14.08 -0.95
C LEU A 646 -29.40 15.01 0.20
N HIS A 647 -30.49 15.76 0.02
CA HIS A 647 -31.07 16.55 1.09
C HIS A 647 -31.91 15.68 2.02
N GLN A 648 -32.11 16.14 3.26
CA GLN A 648 -32.90 15.43 4.24
C GLN A 648 -34.31 15.12 3.70
N GLY A 649 -34.76 13.86 3.84
CA GLY A 649 -36.04 13.39 3.30
C GLY A 649 -36.02 12.99 1.82
N SER A 650 -34.87 13.11 1.14
CA SER A 650 -34.69 12.64 -0.23
C SER A 650 -33.85 11.37 -0.27
N THR A 651 -34.20 10.47 -1.18
CA THR A 651 -33.49 9.20 -1.42
C THR A 651 -33.19 9.03 -2.90
N LEU A 652 -31.99 8.56 -3.22
CA LEU A 652 -31.61 8.18 -4.58
C LEU A 652 -32.11 6.76 -4.85
N SER A 653 -33.10 6.65 -5.73
CA SER A 653 -33.73 5.36 -6.04
C SER A 653 -32.94 4.57 -7.07
N THR A 654 -32.56 5.21 -8.17
CA THR A 654 -31.75 4.63 -9.24
C THR A 654 -31.15 5.72 -10.12
N TRP A 655 -30.23 5.35 -11.02
CA TRP A 655 -29.51 6.25 -11.92
C TRP A 655 -29.02 5.51 -13.16
N SER A 656 -28.53 6.24 -14.17
CA SER A 656 -27.87 5.64 -15.34
C SER A 656 -26.36 5.41 -15.17
N LEU A 657 -25.79 5.79 -14.03
CA LEU A 657 -24.36 5.85 -13.80
C LEU A 657 -23.78 4.54 -13.26
N GLY A 658 -24.55 3.45 -13.29
CA GLY A 658 -24.13 2.15 -12.75
C GLY A 658 -25.18 1.07 -13.00
N ASN A 659 -24.77 -0.19 -12.95
CA ASN A 659 -25.64 -1.35 -13.16
C ASN A 659 -26.29 -1.88 -11.85
N GLY A 660 -26.20 -1.15 -10.74
CA GLY A 660 -26.61 -1.61 -9.40
C GLY A 660 -27.01 -0.47 -8.46
N THR A 661 -27.02 -0.77 -7.16
CA THR A 661 -27.35 0.21 -6.10
C THR A 661 -26.28 1.31 -6.06
N PRO A 662 -26.68 2.60 -6.04
CA PRO A 662 -25.75 3.70 -5.91
C PRO A 662 -24.80 3.52 -4.71
N VAL A 663 -23.49 3.64 -4.95
CA VAL A 663 -22.48 3.48 -3.89
C VAL A 663 -22.23 4.83 -3.24
N VAL A 664 -22.68 4.94 -2.00
CA VAL A 664 -22.33 6.05 -1.11
C VAL A 664 -20.90 5.86 -0.64
N ASN A 665 -20.10 6.91 -0.67
CA ASN A 665 -18.79 6.86 -0.08
C ASN A 665 -18.91 6.76 1.45
N SER A 666 -18.34 5.71 2.02
CA SER A 666 -18.48 5.40 3.45
C SER A 666 -17.78 6.41 4.36
N LEU A 667 -16.89 7.25 3.83
CA LEU A 667 -16.08 8.19 4.60
C LEU A 667 -16.77 9.54 4.79
N ASN A 668 -17.63 9.96 3.85
CA ASN A 668 -18.24 11.30 3.86
C ASN A 668 -19.76 11.32 3.60
N GLY A 669 -20.36 10.20 3.17
CA GLY A 669 -21.80 10.11 2.91
C GLY A 669 -22.26 10.70 1.57
N ASP A 670 -21.34 11.23 0.76
CA ASP A 670 -21.62 11.72 -0.59
C ASP A 670 -21.47 10.59 -1.61
N TYR A 671 -22.20 10.68 -2.72
CA TYR A 671 -21.94 9.83 -3.88
C TYR A 671 -20.83 10.45 -4.72
N PHE A 672 -19.85 9.64 -5.09
CA PHE A 672 -18.73 10.05 -5.94
C PHE A 672 -18.75 9.24 -7.23
N VAL A 673 -18.79 9.92 -8.37
CA VAL A 673 -18.67 9.31 -9.69
C VAL A 673 -17.43 9.87 -10.36
N TYR A 674 -16.42 9.02 -10.58
CA TYR A 674 -15.25 9.39 -11.37
C TYR A 674 -15.54 9.14 -12.84
N TYR A 675 -15.44 10.16 -13.69
CA TYR A 675 -15.72 10.09 -15.10
C TYR A 675 -14.47 10.35 -15.93
N THR A 676 -14.13 9.42 -16.81
CA THR A 676 -13.04 9.62 -17.79
C THR A 676 -13.51 9.31 -19.20
N HIS A 677 -13.01 10.03 -20.20
CA HIS A 677 -13.34 9.75 -21.58
C HIS A 677 -12.16 9.82 -22.55
N GLY A 678 -12.22 9.02 -23.62
CA GLY A 678 -11.23 9.04 -24.70
C GLY A 678 -11.43 10.21 -25.68
N LEU A 679 -10.52 10.35 -26.65
CA LEU A 679 -10.45 11.49 -27.57
C LEU A 679 -11.69 11.72 -28.46
N HIS A 680 -12.55 10.71 -28.63
CA HIS A 680 -13.72 10.76 -29.52
C HIS A 680 -15.03 10.51 -28.77
N ALA A 681 -15.11 10.86 -27.49
CA ALA A 681 -16.32 10.69 -26.70
C ALA A 681 -17.42 11.68 -27.12
N ARG A 682 -18.68 11.28 -26.90
CA ARG A 682 -19.86 12.15 -27.11
C ARG A 682 -20.09 12.99 -25.84
N PRO A 683 -20.96 14.01 -25.89
CA PRO A 683 -21.44 14.65 -24.66
C PRO A 683 -21.95 13.59 -23.67
N TRP A 684 -21.53 13.71 -22.41
CA TRP A 684 -21.88 12.75 -21.37
C TRP A 684 -23.33 12.97 -20.95
N HIS A 685 -24.16 11.98 -21.24
CA HIS A 685 -25.57 11.97 -20.89
C HIS A 685 -25.82 11.02 -19.73
N PHE A 686 -26.46 11.51 -18.67
CA PHE A 686 -26.86 10.67 -17.55
C PHE A 686 -28.16 11.14 -16.91
N TRP A 687 -28.79 10.27 -16.14
CA TRP A 687 -29.99 10.61 -15.37
C TRP A 687 -29.93 10.03 -13.95
N ILE A 688 -30.61 10.70 -13.02
CA ILE A 688 -30.82 10.25 -11.64
C ILE A 688 -32.31 10.29 -11.30
N GLU A 689 -32.76 9.37 -10.47
CA GLU A 689 -34.15 9.28 -10.03
C GLU A 689 -34.24 9.40 -8.51
N LEU A 690 -34.93 10.43 -8.04
CA LEU A 690 -35.01 10.82 -6.64
C LEU A 690 -36.43 10.63 -6.10
N LYS A 691 -36.55 10.14 -4.88
CA LYS A 691 -37.82 10.08 -4.16
C LYS A 691 -37.75 10.99 -2.94
N ALA A 692 -38.68 11.93 -2.84
CA ALA A 692 -38.79 12.86 -1.73
C ALA A 692 -39.99 12.47 -0.85
N SER A 693 -39.81 12.45 0.47
CA SER A 693 -40.89 12.17 1.42
C SER A 693 -41.78 13.39 1.68
N ASP A 694 -41.27 14.60 1.48
CA ASP A 694 -41.98 15.87 1.65
C ASP A 694 -41.55 16.89 0.59
N LYS A 695 -42.44 17.84 0.25
CA LYS A 695 -42.11 19.01 -0.60
C LYS A 695 -41.23 20.01 0.17
N SER A 696 -39.95 19.67 0.33
CA SER A 696 -38.95 20.56 0.91
C SER A 696 -38.74 21.80 0.03
N THR A 697 -38.68 22.98 0.64
CA THR A 697 -38.36 24.25 -0.04
C THR A 697 -36.87 24.39 -0.39
N LYS A 698 -36.02 23.46 0.08
CA LYS A 698 -34.56 23.50 -0.09
C LYS A 698 -34.05 22.67 -1.29
N GLY A 699 -34.94 22.12 -2.12
CA GLY A 699 -34.58 21.14 -3.16
C GLY A 699 -34.34 19.73 -2.61
N MET A 700 -34.16 18.77 -3.51
CA MET A 700 -33.99 17.34 -3.23
C MET A 700 -32.52 16.90 -3.21
N VAL A 701 -31.68 17.53 -4.03
CA VAL A 701 -30.28 17.12 -4.21
C VAL A 701 -29.39 18.33 -4.52
N THR A 702 -28.16 18.28 -4.03
CA THR A 702 -27.06 19.12 -4.50
C THR A 702 -26.14 18.28 -5.38
N LEU A 703 -25.93 18.72 -6.61
CA LEU A 703 -24.99 18.12 -7.56
C LEU A 703 -23.79 19.06 -7.73
N ALA A 704 -22.58 18.50 -7.70
CA ALA A 704 -21.38 19.25 -8.07
C ALA A 704 -20.67 18.54 -9.22
N LEU A 705 -20.43 19.28 -10.30
CA LEU A 705 -19.63 18.84 -11.42
C LEU A 705 -18.22 19.41 -11.27
N VAL A 706 -17.25 18.52 -11.26
CA VAL A 706 -15.83 18.85 -11.18
C VAL A 706 -15.16 18.52 -12.49
N ASN A 707 -14.33 19.43 -12.98
CA ASN A 707 -13.59 19.27 -14.22
C ASN A 707 -12.09 19.45 -13.96
N HIS A 708 -11.26 18.54 -14.46
CA HIS A 708 -9.81 18.54 -14.26
C HIS A 708 -9.06 18.66 -15.60
N TYR A 709 -8.43 19.82 -15.85
CA TYR A 709 -7.66 20.02 -17.08
C TYR A 709 -6.25 19.45 -16.94
N PHE A 710 -6.10 18.14 -17.15
CA PHE A 710 -4.81 17.45 -16.99
C PHE A 710 -3.79 17.70 -18.08
N PHE A 711 -4.22 18.19 -19.23
CA PHE A 711 -3.37 18.34 -20.40
C PHE A 711 -3.87 19.46 -21.32
N GLY A 712 -3.02 19.86 -22.25
CA GLY A 712 -3.30 20.92 -23.21
C GLY A 712 -3.09 22.32 -22.63
N GLU A 713 -3.52 23.33 -23.38
CA GLU A 713 -3.30 24.74 -23.04
C GLU A 713 -4.05 25.17 -21.76
N ASP A 714 -5.16 24.51 -21.43
CA ASP A 714 -5.94 24.79 -20.23
C ASP A 714 -5.35 24.16 -18.96
N GLN A 715 -4.32 23.32 -19.06
CA GLN A 715 -3.72 22.65 -17.90
C GLN A 715 -3.13 23.62 -16.89
N MET A 716 -2.54 24.72 -17.35
CA MET A 716 -1.74 25.59 -16.51
C MET A 716 -2.15 27.05 -16.71
N SER A 717 -2.48 27.74 -15.63
CA SER A 717 -2.66 29.20 -15.67
C SER A 717 -1.31 29.91 -15.47
N SER A 718 -1.24 31.19 -15.86
CA SER A 718 -0.05 32.02 -15.63
C SER A 718 0.30 32.17 -14.14
N GLN A 719 -0.70 32.32 -13.27
CA GLN A 719 -0.52 32.41 -11.82
C GLN A 719 0.00 31.11 -11.21
N LEU A 720 -0.57 29.97 -11.64
CA LEU A 720 -0.11 28.66 -11.17
C LEU A 720 1.33 28.41 -11.62
N HIS A 721 1.64 28.71 -12.89
CA HIS A 721 2.99 28.60 -13.42
C HIS A 721 4.00 29.48 -12.65
N ALA A 722 3.68 30.76 -12.45
CA ALA A 722 4.54 31.70 -11.72
C ALA A 722 4.77 31.28 -10.25
N LEU A 723 3.76 30.66 -9.61
CA LEU A 723 3.92 30.10 -8.28
C LEU A 723 4.89 28.90 -8.29
N LEU A 724 4.71 27.97 -9.23
CA LEU A 724 5.52 26.74 -9.34
C LEU A 724 7.00 27.04 -9.62
N GLU A 725 7.32 28.07 -10.41
CA GLU A 725 8.72 28.45 -10.69
C GLU A 725 9.51 28.86 -9.44
N ARG A 726 8.82 29.27 -8.38
CA ARG A 726 9.43 29.74 -7.14
C ARG A 726 9.50 28.67 -6.06
N PHE A 727 8.92 27.49 -6.31
CA PHE A 727 8.99 26.39 -5.36
C PHE A 727 10.44 25.90 -5.19
N PRO A 728 10.85 25.56 -3.96
CA PRO A 728 12.13 24.90 -3.75
C PRO A 728 12.32 23.66 -4.63
N SER A 729 13.54 23.43 -5.11
CA SER A 729 13.89 22.35 -6.03
C SER A 729 13.60 20.94 -5.51
N TRP A 730 13.50 20.78 -4.19
CA TRP A 730 13.19 19.52 -3.51
C TRP A 730 11.68 19.21 -3.47
N ILE A 731 10.84 20.05 -4.07
CA ILE A 731 9.40 19.80 -4.23
C ILE A 731 9.12 19.26 -5.63
N CYS A 732 8.27 18.23 -5.69
CA CYS A 732 7.66 17.73 -6.91
C CYS A 732 6.15 17.97 -6.86
N PRO A 733 5.67 19.06 -7.48
CA PRO A 733 4.24 19.36 -7.52
C PRO A 733 3.54 18.56 -8.63
N LEU A 734 2.38 18.01 -8.30
CA LEU A 734 1.31 17.64 -9.23
C LEU A 734 0.39 18.85 -9.35
N SER A 735 0.15 19.34 -10.57
CA SER A 735 -0.50 20.62 -10.73
C SER A 735 -1.28 20.78 -12.03
N TRP A 736 -2.49 21.32 -11.91
CA TRP A 736 -3.38 21.58 -13.04
C TRP A 736 -4.42 22.67 -12.70
N THR A 737 -5.23 23.09 -13.68
CA THR A 737 -6.42 23.91 -13.43
C THR A 737 -7.68 23.06 -13.31
N SER A 738 -8.67 23.53 -12.54
CA SER A 738 -9.92 22.79 -12.33
C SER A 738 -11.12 23.72 -12.15
N THR A 739 -12.34 23.19 -12.32
CA THR A 739 -13.56 23.91 -11.95
C THR A 739 -14.42 23.05 -11.03
N TYR A 740 -15.13 23.72 -10.11
CA TYR A 740 -16.14 23.13 -9.25
C TYR A 740 -17.45 23.89 -9.45
N ASP A 741 -18.45 23.21 -9.98
CA ASP A 741 -19.73 23.78 -10.38
C ASP A 741 -20.89 23.10 -9.69
N GLN A 742 -21.48 23.79 -8.71
CA GLN A 742 -22.56 23.25 -7.87
C GLN A 742 -23.93 23.79 -8.25
N PHE A 743 -24.93 22.91 -8.25
CA PHE A 743 -26.32 23.19 -8.57
C PHE A 743 -27.26 22.47 -7.59
N ILE A 744 -28.39 23.10 -7.25
CA ILE A 744 -29.43 22.54 -6.37
C ILE A 744 -30.69 22.29 -7.20
N PHE A 745 -31.34 21.12 -7.05
CA PHE A 745 -32.49 20.69 -7.87
C PHE A 745 -33.73 20.22 -7.10
#